data_AF-A0A2H0QFB0-F1
#
_entry.id   AF-A0A2H0QFB0-F1
#
_cell.length_a   1.000
_cell.length_b   1.000
_cell.length_c   1.000
_cell.angle_alpha   90.00
_cell.angle_beta   90.00
_cell.angle_gamma   90.00
#
_symmetry.space_group_name_H-M   'P 1'
#
loop_
_entity.id
_entity.type
_entity.pdbx_description
1 polymer ?
#
loop_
_entity_poly.entity_id
_entity_poly.type
_entity_poly.pdbx_seq_one_letter_code
_entity_poly.pdbx_strand_id
1 'polypeptide(L)'
;MKKVMVLGFLIILTMLDPFKAWSAELVVFGNIPHRYLQSKEGKPYAFGYVRMQDDVISEMRAIHSATDFKDTLKSFKDAVVVHANAENKADFKAKYDFLFPGLIDLHNHTKQNSLGVWDLAKGQFKNRFEWRDWKNYKYSVSSNMNPWIGFGKAIECASFRWSELQAMVLGTTYLQGPSSCIENFSIHQVEDSKAIRSKKKSVQAPTDLVIPNDMTFVWDELRPLILAGKTYEQALAVKFNEACDIPGITAENVNTREGLKILKDQNLLKEKCTKVKLHPKFIRYVYWIHPTIASKKAYLKDSKRAALIAHLAEGRRDDPYNQVEFEIIKLLDMAKPNVNFVHGVGISKEDMKIMGTNRMGLIWSPYSNLLLYGQTLDIKSAKEAGVTLSLGSDWLPTGSRGILEEAKLAAAYIDKDPDGEGLKKIFTDEELYLLMTENPAKMINHFEINNDKGEFGVGQLKVGAMGTLIAASQLDEDPYTSLVRKTYSSDINLVVVDGKVLYGNESYVQQSGVAKTDYEVLPLYYSGLNELASKSIPVIDEKKASKEQKLQHLMALGKIVSSMELEASDDCGFSSKKAFVHQSTLDQVSLLKEFYEQSGINLDRAHDIQKLIGINMLTQSRNATETNDGKKEFAVKKFASLYSCNDSAYLDRLAKFVTDNKDDEFSVNRDPENVEALRKEQKLGRVPSKLAKDYKR
;
A
#
# COMPACT_ATOMS: atom_id res chain seq x y z
N MET A 1 -72.43 -24.32 -21.27
CA MET A 1 -72.47 -22.84 -21.31
C MET A 1 -71.13 -22.32 -21.80
N LYS A 2 -71.14 -21.14 -22.41
CA LYS A 2 -70.21 -20.61 -23.43
C LYS A 2 -68.74 -20.41 -23.01
N LYS A 3 -67.88 -20.48 -24.04
CA LYS A 3 -66.52 -19.94 -24.19
C LYS A 3 -66.27 -18.60 -23.46
N VAL A 4 -65.06 -18.42 -22.93
CA VAL A 4 -64.27 -17.20 -23.15
C VAL A 4 -62.82 -17.59 -23.42
N MET A 5 -62.33 -17.12 -24.56
CA MET A 5 -60.97 -17.20 -25.07
C MET A 5 -60.37 -15.80 -24.83
N VAL A 6 -59.26 -15.69 -24.11
CA VAL A 6 -58.45 -14.47 -24.06
C VAL A 6 -57.09 -14.80 -24.65
N LEU A 7 -56.84 -14.18 -25.80
CA LEU A 7 -55.59 -14.20 -26.55
C LEU A 7 -54.56 -13.38 -25.77
N GLY A 8 -53.55 -14.02 -25.18
CA GLY A 8 -52.38 -13.36 -24.61
C GLY A 8 -51.29 -13.23 -25.67
N PHE A 9 -51.08 -12.01 -26.18
CA PHE A 9 -49.91 -11.65 -26.97
C PHE A 9 -48.64 -11.89 -26.12
N LEU A 10 -47.89 -12.95 -26.43
CA LEU A 10 -46.56 -13.14 -25.89
C LEU A 10 -45.59 -12.30 -26.74
N ILE A 11 -45.42 -11.03 -26.38
CA ILE A 11 -44.26 -10.26 -26.80
C ILE A 11 -43.07 -10.91 -26.10
N ILE A 12 -42.34 -11.75 -26.82
CA ILE A 12 -41.01 -12.20 -26.41
C ILE A 12 -40.11 -10.97 -26.51
N LEU A 13 -40.08 -10.19 -25.43
CA LEU A 13 -39.00 -9.25 -25.19
C LEU A 13 -37.78 -10.13 -24.91
N THR A 14 -36.96 -10.36 -25.92
CA THR A 14 -35.58 -10.79 -25.71
C THR A 14 -34.92 -9.71 -24.88
N MET A 15 -34.92 -9.86 -23.55
CA MET A 15 -33.95 -9.19 -22.71
C MET A 15 -32.59 -9.72 -23.13
N LEU A 16 -31.97 -9.01 -24.07
CA LEU A 16 -30.54 -8.99 -24.23
C LEU A 16 -29.99 -8.60 -22.86
N ASP A 17 -29.33 -9.56 -22.22
CA ASP A 17 -28.46 -9.32 -21.10
C ASP A 17 -27.46 -8.21 -21.51
N PRO A 18 -27.49 -7.01 -20.92
CA PRO A 18 -26.60 -5.92 -21.32
C PRO A 18 -25.12 -6.22 -21.01
N PHE A 19 -24.82 -7.34 -20.36
CA PHE A 19 -23.46 -7.77 -20.03
C PHE A 19 -22.85 -8.78 -21.00
N LYS A 20 -23.48 -9.04 -22.14
CA LYS A 20 -22.88 -9.82 -23.24
C LYS A 20 -22.47 -8.92 -24.42
N ALA A 21 -21.76 -7.84 -24.14
CA ALA A 21 -21.20 -6.94 -25.14
C ALA A 21 -19.67 -6.89 -24.98
N TRP A 22 -18.99 -7.85 -25.63
CA TRP A 22 -17.56 -7.89 -25.97
C TRP A 22 -16.58 -7.74 -24.79
N SER A 23 -15.77 -8.76 -24.52
CA SER A 23 -14.48 -8.54 -23.83
C SER A 23 -13.67 -7.59 -24.72
N ALA A 24 -13.76 -6.28 -24.46
CA ALA A 24 -13.16 -5.27 -25.32
C ALA A 24 -11.66 -5.50 -25.33
N GLU A 25 -11.15 -5.98 -26.46
CA GLU A 25 -9.74 -6.11 -26.71
C GLU A 25 -9.13 -4.70 -26.68
N LEU A 26 -8.11 -4.48 -25.84
CA LEU A 26 -7.40 -3.21 -25.74
C LEU A 26 -6.00 -3.35 -26.32
N VAL A 27 -5.64 -2.45 -27.23
CA VAL A 27 -4.30 -2.33 -27.81
C VAL A 27 -3.72 -0.97 -27.46
N VAL A 28 -2.57 -0.95 -26.80
CA VAL A 28 -1.86 0.29 -26.45
C VAL A 28 -0.54 0.37 -27.22
N PHE A 29 -0.39 1.38 -28.07
CA PHE A 29 0.87 1.67 -28.77
C PHE A 29 1.75 2.61 -27.95
N GLY A 30 3.04 2.30 -27.87
CA GLY A 30 4.02 3.13 -27.16
C GLY A 30 5.43 2.57 -27.22
N ASN A 31 6.35 3.20 -26.50
CA ASN A 31 7.73 2.76 -26.37
C ASN A 31 7.86 1.75 -25.23
N ILE A 32 8.34 0.54 -25.51
CA ILE A 32 8.44 -0.54 -24.53
C ILE A 32 9.93 -0.75 -24.20
N PRO A 33 10.34 -0.71 -22.91
CA PRO A 33 11.74 -0.94 -22.53
C PRO A 33 12.31 -2.23 -23.12
N HIS A 34 13.60 -2.21 -23.49
CA HIS A 34 14.28 -3.34 -24.13
C HIS A 34 14.13 -4.65 -23.34
N ARG A 35 14.08 -4.53 -22.00
CA ARG A 35 13.84 -5.63 -21.07
C ARG A 35 12.58 -6.44 -21.35
N TYR A 36 11.52 -5.80 -21.86
CA TYR A 36 10.23 -6.44 -22.13
C TYR A 36 9.97 -6.66 -23.62
N LEU A 37 10.57 -5.84 -24.49
CA LEU A 37 10.44 -6.00 -25.93
C LEU A 37 11.78 -5.66 -26.61
N GLN A 38 12.31 -6.64 -27.35
CA GLN A 38 13.60 -6.50 -28.01
C GLN A 38 13.62 -5.29 -28.95
N SER A 39 14.56 -4.38 -28.69
CA SER A 39 14.83 -3.21 -29.52
C SER A 39 15.84 -3.49 -30.63
N LYS A 40 15.97 -2.55 -31.56
CA LYS A 40 17.10 -2.52 -32.49
C LYS A 40 18.40 -2.34 -31.70
N GLU A 41 19.49 -2.94 -32.19
CA GLU A 41 20.79 -2.97 -31.52
C GLU A 41 21.20 -1.59 -30.98
N GLY A 42 21.52 -1.53 -29.68
CA GLY A 42 21.97 -0.32 -28.99
C GLY A 42 20.89 0.64 -28.47
N LYS A 43 19.59 0.43 -28.74
CA LYS A 43 18.52 1.30 -28.20
C LYS A 43 17.95 0.76 -26.87
N PRO A 44 17.65 1.63 -25.88
CA PRO A 44 17.12 1.19 -24.59
C PRO A 44 15.63 0.78 -24.61
N TYR A 45 14.92 1.00 -25.72
CA TYR A 45 13.52 0.64 -25.89
C TYR A 45 13.15 0.38 -27.38
N ALA A 46 12.00 -0.25 -27.60
CA ALA A 46 11.40 -0.49 -28.91
C ALA A 46 10.03 0.18 -29.02
N PHE A 47 9.74 0.84 -30.14
CA PHE A 47 8.36 1.24 -30.44
C PHE A 47 7.54 0.00 -30.81
N GLY A 48 6.36 -0.16 -30.22
CA GLY A 48 5.54 -1.35 -30.37
C GLY A 48 4.12 -1.18 -29.82
N TYR A 49 3.46 -2.30 -29.56
CA TYR A 49 2.19 -2.35 -28.83
C TYR A 49 2.15 -3.46 -27.79
N VAL A 50 1.25 -3.28 -26.83
CA VAL A 50 0.76 -4.31 -25.91
C VAL A 50 -0.72 -4.54 -26.23
N ARG A 51 -1.09 -5.78 -26.53
CA ARG A 51 -2.46 -6.21 -26.77
C ARG A 51 -2.96 -6.98 -25.55
N MET A 52 -4.15 -6.63 -25.08
CA MET A 52 -4.78 -7.22 -23.91
C MET A 52 -6.14 -7.78 -24.28
N GLN A 53 -6.38 -9.02 -23.87
CA GLN A 53 -7.64 -9.72 -24.07
C GLN A 53 -7.92 -10.57 -22.83
N ASP A 54 -9.17 -10.55 -22.37
CA ASP A 54 -9.59 -11.27 -21.16
C ASP A 54 -8.63 -10.99 -19.99
N ASP A 55 -8.44 -9.73 -19.61
CA ASP A 55 -7.60 -9.27 -18.50
C ASP A 55 -6.10 -9.69 -18.53
N VAL A 56 -5.61 -10.25 -19.64
CA VAL A 56 -4.20 -10.66 -19.79
C VAL A 56 -3.55 -10.07 -21.03
N ILE A 57 -2.23 -9.93 -21.00
CA ILE A 57 -1.46 -9.57 -22.19
C ILE A 57 -1.46 -10.78 -23.14
N SER A 58 -2.11 -10.64 -24.29
CA SER A 58 -2.21 -11.70 -25.29
C SER A 58 -1.11 -11.61 -26.35
N GLU A 59 -0.60 -10.41 -26.62
CA GLU A 59 0.42 -10.19 -27.65
C GLU A 59 1.24 -8.94 -27.36
N MET A 60 2.53 -8.98 -27.69
CA MET A 60 3.41 -7.81 -27.72
C MET A 60 4.29 -7.89 -28.95
N ARG A 61 4.43 -6.78 -29.68
CA ARG A 61 5.26 -6.76 -30.90
C ARG A 61 5.85 -5.39 -31.17
N ALA A 62 7.09 -5.41 -31.66
CA ALA A 62 7.78 -4.22 -32.14
C ALA A 62 7.28 -3.83 -33.54
N ILE A 63 7.23 -2.53 -33.80
CA ILE A 63 6.88 -1.94 -35.09
C ILE A 63 8.11 -1.28 -35.69
N HIS A 64 8.45 -1.66 -36.92
CA HIS A 64 9.75 -1.30 -37.50
C HIS A 64 9.67 -0.25 -38.62
N SER A 65 8.49 -0.01 -39.17
CA SER A 65 8.27 0.95 -40.25
C SER A 65 6.86 1.55 -40.24
N ALA A 66 6.66 2.65 -40.97
CA ALA A 66 5.34 3.25 -41.14
C ALA A 66 4.35 2.34 -41.90
N THR A 67 4.84 1.48 -42.81
CA THR A 67 4.00 0.51 -43.52
C THR A 67 3.51 -0.58 -42.57
N ASP A 68 4.44 -1.18 -41.81
CA ASP A 68 4.14 -2.15 -40.75
C ASP A 68 3.12 -1.58 -39.75
N PHE A 69 3.33 -0.35 -39.27
CA PHE A 69 2.37 0.33 -38.39
C PHE A 69 0.96 0.43 -38.98
N LYS A 70 0.84 0.88 -40.24
CA LYS A 70 -0.46 1.00 -40.92
C LYS A 70 -1.15 -0.33 -41.10
N ASP A 71 -0.41 -1.36 -41.49
CA ASP A 71 -0.98 -2.69 -41.71
C ASP A 71 -1.39 -3.36 -40.40
N THR A 72 -0.61 -3.12 -39.34
CA THR A 72 -0.96 -3.51 -37.97
C THR A 72 -2.26 -2.87 -37.51
N LEU A 73 -2.41 -1.55 -37.67
CA LEU A 73 -3.64 -0.86 -37.28
C LEU A 73 -4.87 -1.38 -38.03
N LYS A 74 -4.72 -1.71 -39.32
CA LYS A 74 -5.81 -2.33 -40.11
C LYS A 74 -6.20 -3.72 -39.60
N SER A 75 -5.35 -4.41 -38.85
CA SER A 75 -5.66 -5.71 -38.26
C SER A 75 -6.51 -5.60 -36.99
N PHE A 76 -6.55 -4.42 -36.34
CA PHE A 76 -7.24 -4.15 -35.09
C PHE A 76 -8.62 -3.47 -35.26
N LYS A 77 -9.36 -3.78 -36.33
CA LYS A 77 -10.62 -3.07 -36.67
C LYS A 77 -11.68 -3.11 -35.57
N ASP A 78 -11.67 -4.18 -34.80
CA ASP A 78 -12.65 -4.50 -33.77
C ASP A 78 -12.09 -4.27 -32.35
N ALA A 79 -10.82 -3.88 -32.24
CA ALA A 79 -10.19 -3.60 -30.95
C ALA A 79 -10.26 -2.12 -30.60
N VAL A 80 -10.27 -1.84 -29.30
CA VAL A 80 -10.05 -0.51 -28.77
C VAL A 80 -8.56 -0.20 -28.88
N VAL A 81 -8.20 0.87 -29.59
CA VAL A 81 -6.80 1.25 -29.82
C VAL A 81 -6.50 2.58 -29.14
N VAL A 82 -5.49 2.59 -28.28
CA VAL A 82 -4.95 3.79 -27.64
C VAL A 82 -3.53 4.05 -28.16
N HIS A 83 -3.33 5.22 -28.74
CA HIS A 83 -2.01 5.74 -29.06
C HIS A 83 -1.50 6.58 -27.89
N ALA A 84 -0.53 6.05 -27.14
CA ALA A 84 0.06 6.77 -26.02
C ALA A 84 1.05 7.84 -26.52
N ASN A 85 0.54 8.87 -27.19
CA ASN A 85 1.28 10.06 -27.60
C ASN A 85 0.46 11.34 -27.39
N ALA A 86 1.13 12.42 -27.02
CA ALA A 86 0.49 13.69 -26.70
C ALA A 86 -0.27 14.32 -27.89
N GLU A 87 0.07 13.95 -29.13
CA GLU A 87 -0.59 14.45 -30.33
C GLU A 87 -1.96 13.81 -30.60
N ASN A 88 -2.28 12.70 -29.93
CA ASN A 88 -3.48 11.90 -30.17
C ASN A 88 -3.62 11.49 -31.66
N LYS A 89 -2.52 11.04 -32.26
CA LYS A 89 -2.47 10.68 -33.69
C LYS A 89 -1.91 9.29 -33.91
N ALA A 90 -2.51 8.58 -34.86
CA ALA A 90 -1.97 7.38 -35.47
C ALA A 90 -0.81 7.72 -36.43
N ASP A 91 0.31 8.20 -35.88
CA ASP A 91 1.54 8.50 -36.63
C ASP A 91 2.72 7.69 -36.08
N PHE A 92 3.41 6.97 -36.95
CA PHE A 92 4.62 6.21 -36.63
C PHE A 92 5.79 7.11 -36.17
N LYS A 93 5.81 8.37 -36.59
CA LYS A 93 6.83 9.36 -36.19
C LYS A 93 6.47 10.14 -34.92
N ALA A 94 5.30 9.83 -34.34
CA ALA A 94 4.85 10.23 -33.02
C ALA A 94 5.98 10.24 -31.97
N LYS A 95 6.03 11.23 -31.07
CA LYS A 95 6.71 11.04 -29.78
C LYS A 95 5.77 10.28 -28.85
N TYR A 96 6.09 9.01 -28.60
CA TYR A 96 5.29 8.13 -27.75
C TYR A 96 5.80 8.08 -26.30
N ASP A 97 4.87 7.86 -25.38
CA ASP A 97 5.11 7.56 -23.98
C ASP A 97 5.78 6.19 -23.83
N PHE A 98 6.44 5.97 -22.70
CA PHE A 98 6.93 4.66 -22.29
C PHE A 98 5.83 3.83 -21.66
N LEU A 99 5.69 2.58 -22.08
CA LEU A 99 4.79 1.59 -21.49
C LEU A 99 5.58 0.73 -20.50
N PHE A 100 5.15 0.76 -19.24
CA PHE A 100 5.68 -0.07 -18.16
C PHE A 100 4.59 -1.00 -17.62
N PRO A 101 4.94 -2.14 -17.00
CA PRO A 101 3.99 -2.80 -16.11
C PRO A 101 3.56 -1.83 -15.02
N GLY A 102 2.35 -2.02 -14.49
CA GLY A 102 1.89 -1.20 -13.38
C GLY A 102 2.77 -1.34 -12.13
N LEU A 103 2.92 -0.25 -11.37
CA LEU A 103 3.79 -0.23 -10.19
C LEU A 103 3.11 -0.94 -9.01
N ILE A 104 3.92 -1.54 -8.14
CA ILE A 104 3.49 -2.31 -6.97
C ILE A 104 4.08 -1.68 -5.72
N ASP A 105 3.20 -1.32 -4.77
CA ASP A 105 3.56 -0.79 -3.47
C ASP A 105 3.22 -1.82 -2.38
N LEU A 106 4.26 -2.36 -1.73
CA LEU A 106 4.11 -3.39 -0.68
C LEU A 106 4.05 -2.84 0.74
N HIS A 107 4.08 -1.52 0.91
CA HIS A 107 3.93 -0.93 2.23
C HIS A 107 3.23 0.42 2.18
N ASN A 108 1.99 0.44 2.65
CA ASN A 108 1.22 1.67 2.79
C ASN A 108 0.28 1.59 4.01
N HIS A 109 -0.09 2.74 4.58
CA HIS A 109 -1.21 2.82 5.53
C HIS A 109 -2.32 3.72 4.99
N THR A 110 -3.09 3.13 4.09
CA THR A 110 -4.11 3.79 3.28
C THR A 110 -5.07 4.71 4.05
N LYS A 111 -5.54 4.30 5.24
CA LYS A 111 -6.47 5.13 6.03
C LYS A 111 -5.83 6.46 6.50
N GLN A 112 -4.50 6.50 6.66
CA GLN A 112 -3.74 7.66 7.14
C GLN A 112 -3.38 8.63 6.02
N ASN A 113 -3.48 8.25 4.75
CA ASN A 113 -3.05 9.08 3.62
C ASN A 113 -3.97 10.28 3.32
N SER A 114 -5.06 10.40 4.08
CA SER A 114 -5.87 11.62 4.14
C SER A 114 -5.22 12.73 5.01
N LEU A 115 -4.23 12.39 5.86
CA LEU A 115 -3.51 13.32 6.73
C LEU A 115 -2.35 14.01 6.00
N GLY A 116 -2.00 15.22 6.45
CA GLY A 116 -0.77 15.89 6.00
C GLY A 116 0.50 15.35 6.68
N VAL A 117 1.64 15.88 6.26
CA VAL A 117 2.95 15.57 6.84
C VAL A 117 3.04 15.87 8.33
N TRP A 118 3.83 15.09 9.06
CA TRP A 118 4.04 15.22 10.49
C TRP A 118 5.33 15.99 10.80
N ASP A 119 5.22 17.31 10.98
CA ASP A 119 6.37 18.22 11.15
C ASP A 119 7.24 17.96 12.39
N LEU A 120 6.74 17.17 13.35
CA LEU A 120 7.49 16.85 14.57
C LEU A 120 8.44 15.65 14.40
N ALA A 121 8.32 14.86 13.32
CA ALA A 121 9.26 13.78 13.03
C ALA A 121 10.55 14.35 12.44
N LYS A 122 11.67 14.21 13.15
CA LYS A 122 12.98 14.82 12.89
C LYS A 122 14.15 13.88 13.21
N GLY A 123 13.99 12.59 12.91
CA GLY A 123 15.02 11.55 13.09
C GLY A 123 15.27 11.13 14.55
N GLN A 124 14.47 11.63 15.50
CA GLN A 124 14.77 11.56 16.92
C GLN A 124 14.40 10.24 17.59
N PHE A 125 13.58 9.39 16.98
CA PHE A 125 13.08 8.17 17.63
C PHE A 125 14.09 7.02 17.52
N LYS A 126 14.12 6.13 18.52
CA LYS A 126 14.93 4.90 18.46
C LYS A 126 14.22 3.77 17.73
N ASN A 127 12.91 3.62 17.92
CA ASN A 127 12.12 2.55 17.32
C ASN A 127 10.63 2.89 17.29
N ARG A 128 9.84 2.06 16.60
CA ARG A 128 8.40 2.29 16.41
C ARG A 128 7.59 2.41 17.68
N PHE A 129 8.04 1.76 18.75
CA PHE A 129 7.33 1.79 20.02
C PHE A 129 7.49 3.13 20.75
N GLU A 130 8.61 3.82 20.53
CA GLU A 130 8.87 5.11 21.18
C GLU A 130 7.92 6.21 20.68
N TRP A 131 7.76 6.38 19.36
CA TRP A 131 6.83 7.39 18.84
C TRP A 131 5.36 7.00 19.02
N ARG A 132 5.02 5.71 19.00
CA ARG A 132 3.65 5.24 19.29
C ARG A 132 3.21 5.56 20.72
N ASP A 133 4.14 5.55 21.68
CA ASP A 133 3.89 5.93 23.09
C ASP A 133 4.03 7.44 23.34
N TRP A 134 4.58 8.18 22.37
CA TRP A 134 4.86 9.60 22.55
C TRP A 134 3.57 10.42 22.63
N LYS A 135 3.44 11.23 23.69
CA LYS A 135 2.21 12.00 23.95
C LYS A 135 1.82 12.93 22.78
N ASN A 136 2.79 13.52 22.08
CA ASN A 136 2.48 14.43 20.98
C ASN A 136 2.01 13.69 19.72
N TYR A 137 2.43 12.45 19.51
CA TYR A 137 1.91 11.61 18.42
C TYR A 137 0.39 11.43 18.51
N LYS A 138 -0.14 11.26 19.74
CA LYS A 138 -1.60 11.22 19.97
C LYS A 138 -2.28 12.43 19.34
N TYR A 139 -1.77 13.63 19.56
CA TYR A 139 -2.41 14.86 19.09
C TYR A 139 -2.13 15.13 17.61
N SER A 140 -0.88 15.03 17.16
CA SER A 140 -0.51 15.40 15.78
C SER A 140 -1.11 14.45 14.73
N VAL A 141 -1.33 13.19 15.09
CA VAL A 141 -1.77 12.16 14.13
C VAL A 141 -3.05 11.48 14.59
N SER A 142 -3.03 10.80 15.74
CA SER A 142 -4.15 9.92 16.14
C SER A 142 -5.47 10.66 16.36
N SER A 143 -5.45 11.83 17.01
CA SER A 143 -6.63 12.66 17.28
C SER A 143 -7.17 13.36 16.03
N ASN A 144 -6.39 13.45 14.95
CA ASN A 144 -6.87 13.97 13.67
C ASN A 144 -7.67 12.94 12.88
N MET A 145 -7.51 11.65 13.16
CA MET A 145 -8.11 10.55 12.40
C MET A 145 -9.09 9.69 13.22
N ASN A 146 -8.77 9.42 14.48
CA ASN A 146 -9.65 8.69 15.40
C ASN A 146 -10.49 9.69 16.20
N PRO A 147 -11.83 9.60 16.14
CA PRO A 147 -12.57 8.36 15.95
C PRO A 147 -13.32 8.24 14.60
N TRP A 148 -13.34 9.30 13.77
CA TRP A 148 -14.23 9.42 12.60
C TRP A 148 -14.05 8.37 11.53
N ILE A 149 -12.84 7.83 11.36
CA ILE A 149 -12.63 6.77 10.36
C ILE A 149 -13.39 5.47 10.69
N GLY A 150 -13.88 5.33 11.93
CA GLY A 150 -14.79 4.26 12.36
C GLY A 150 -16.23 4.71 12.64
N PHE A 151 -16.61 5.96 12.33
CA PHE A 151 -17.98 6.46 12.56
C PHE A 151 -19.02 5.80 11.66
N GLY A 152 -18.61 5.28 10.51
CA GLY A 152 -19.49 4.64 9.55
C GLY A 152 -18.69 4.04 8.42
N LYS A 153 -19.18 2.94 7.86
CA LYS A 153 -18.48 2.23 6.81
C LYS A 153 -18.33 3.06 5.52
N ALA A 154 -19.23 4.02 5.25
CA ALA A 154 -19.08 4.94 4.12
C ALA A 154 -17.87 5.88 4.24
N ILE A 155 -17.60 6.48 5.41
CA ILE A 155 -16.41 7.34 5.57
C ILE A 155 -15.11 6.53 5.59
N GLU A 156 -15.16 5.33 6.18
CA GLU A 156 -14.07 4.35 6.09
C GLU A 156 -13.75 4.05 4.61
N CYS A 157 -14.78 3.72 3.82
CA CYS A 157 -14.60 3.44 2.40
C CYS A 157 -14.08 4.65 1.62
N ALA A 158 -14.58 5.85 1.90
CA ALA A 158 -14.08 7.07 1.26
C ALA A 158 -12.59 7.32 1.55
N SER A 159 -12.12 7.07 2.79
CA SER A 159 -10.69 7.18 3.13
C SER A 159 -9.81 6.17 2.40
N PHE A 160 -10.24 4.90 2.32
CA PHE A 160 -9.51 3.88 1.56
C PHE A 160 -9.45 4.20 0.06
N ARG A 161 -10.60 4.55 -0.53
CA ARG A 161 -10.71 4.93 -1.95
C ARG A 161 -9.87 6.18 -2.27
N TRP A 162 -9.80 7.15 -1.37
CA TRP A 162 -8.92 8.31 -1.54
C TRP A 162 -7.45 7.93 -1.63
N SER A 163 -6.99 7.03 -0.76
CA SER A 163 -5.61 6.56 -0.81
C SER A 163 -5.30 5.79 -2.08
N GLU A 164 -6.24 5.01 -2.61
CA GLU A 164 -6.05 4.34 -3.89
C GLU A 164 -5.92 5.32 -5.04
N LEU A 165 -6.77 6.36 -5.07
CA LEU A 165 -6.67 7.43 -6.07
C LEU A 165 -5.29 8.09 -6.00
N GLN A 166 -4.80 8.41 -4.80
CA GLN A 166 -3.45 8.99 -4.61
C GLN A 166 -2.34 8.07 -5.15
N ALA A 167 -2.44 6.77 -4.93
CA ALA A 167 -1.47 5.81 -5.46
C ALA A 167 -1.58 5.64 -6.99
N MET A 168 -2.80 5.61 -7.53
CA MET A 168 -3.10 5.44 -8.96
C MET A 168 -2.59 6.61 -9.81
N VAL A 169 -2.78 7.86 -9.36
CA VAL A 169 -2.26 9.04 -10.10
C VAL A 169 -0.73 9.09 -10.15
N LEU A 170 -0.07 8.26 -9.35
CA LEU A 170 1.38 8.02 -9.34
C LEU A 170 1.76 6.69 -10.02
N GLY A 171 0.85 6.05 -10.76
CA GLY A 171 1.12 4.85 -11.56
C GLY A 171 1.11 3.52 -10.77
N THR A 172 0.71 3.53 -9.51
CA THR A 172 0.50 2.30 -8.73
C THR A 172 -0.72 1.57 -9.24
N THR A 173 -0.64 0.24 -9.33
CA THR A 173 -1.74 -0.63 -9.77
C THR A 173 -2.00 -1.78 -8.80
N TYR A 174 -1.06 -2.08 -7.91
CA TYR A 174 -1.23 -3.02 -6.81
C TYR A 174 -0.74 -2.36 -5.52
N LEU A 175 -1.62 -2.23 -4.54
CA LEU A 175 -1.37 -1.53 -3.28
C LEU A 175 -1.58 -2.47 -2.09
N GLN A 176 -0.59 -2.56 -1.21
CA GLN A 176 -0.72 -3.23 0.08
C GLN A 176 -1.47 -2.33 1.07
N GLY A 177 -2.39 -2.93 1.83
CA GLY A 177 -3.09 -2.23 2.90
C GLY A 177 -4.50 -1.67 2.62
N PRO A 178 -5.29 -2.12 1.64
CA PRO A 178 -6.68 -1.68 1.54
C PRO A 178 -7.72 -2.67 2.10
N SER A 179 -8.99 -2.27 2.06
CA SER A 179 -10.13 -2.85 2.78
C SER A 179 -11.15 -3.42 1.80
N SER A 180 -12.13 -4.22 2.23
CA SER A 180 -13.23 -4.65 1.34
C SER A 180 -14.02 -3.49 0.68
N CYS A 181 -13.81 -2.25 1.14
CA CYS A 181 -14.40 -1.02 0.60
C CYS A 181 -13.98 -0.63 -0.82
N ILE A 182 -12.90 -1.21 -1.33
CA ILE A 182 -12.26 -0.86 -2.60
C ILE A 182 -12.40 -1.95 -3.67
N GLU A 183 -13.11 -3.05 -3.38
CA GLU A 183 -13.32 -4.12 -4.36
C GLU A 183 -13.96 -3.51 -5.63
N ASN A 184 -13.31 -3.71 -6.77
CA ASN A 184 -13.68 -3.15 -8.08
C ASN A 184 -13.75 -1.61 -8.17
N PHE A 185 -13.14 -0.86 -7.25
CA PHE A 185 -13.02 0.59 -7.40
C PHE A 185 -11.89 0.92 -8.37
N SER A 186 -10.67 1.20 -7.91
CA SER A 186 -9.61 1.68 -8.82
C SER A 186 -8.55 0.63 -9.09
N ILE A 187 -7.52 0.57 -8.27
CA ILE A 187 -6.38 -0.32 -8.41
C ILE A 187 -6.58 -1.59 -7.58
N HIS A 188 -5.69 -2.56 -7.76
CA HIS A 188 -5.79 -3.84 -7.07
C HIS A 188 -5.21 -3.83 -5.66
N GLN A 189 -5.79 -4.68 -4.82
CA GLN A 189 -5.26 -5.02 -3.52
C GLN A 189 -4.26 -6.17 -3.59
N VAL A 190 -3.10 -6.02 -2.95
CA VAL A 190 -2.09 -7.10 -2.86
C VAL A 190 -2.62 -8.33 -2.08
N GLU A 191 -3.42 -8.11 -1.04
CA GLU A 191 -4.02 -9.17 -0.24
C GLU A 191 -5.24 -9.86 -0.90
N ASP A 192 -5.82 -9.30 -1.96
CA ASP A 192 -6.96 -9.92 -2.64
C ASP A 192 -6.48 -11.02 -3.58
N SER A 193 -6.87 -12.26 -3.27
CA SER A 193 -6.54 -13.42 -4.12
C SER A 193 -7.16 -13.37 -5.52
N LYS A 194 -8.19 -12.55 -5.74
CA LYS A 194 -8.84 -12.41 -7.05
C LYS A 194 -8.17 -11.38 -7.95
N ALA A 195 -7.36 -10.47 -7.39
CA ALA A 195 -6.66 -9.42 -8.13
C ALA A 195 -5.59 -9.94 -9.11
N ILE A 196 -5.22 -11.23 -8.98
CA ILE A 196 -4.23 -11.88 -9.83
C ILE A 196 -4.78 -13.27 -10.18
N ARG A 197 -4.72 -13.64 -11.47
CA ARG A 197 -5.19 -14.95 -11.97
C ARG A 197 -4.30 -16.10 -11.48
N SER A 198 -4.49 -16.49 -10.23
CA SER A 198 -3.66 -17.46 -9.52
C SER A 198 -4.49 -18.31 -8.57
N LYS A 199 -4.08 -19.56 -8.34
CA LYS A 199 -4.68 -20.45 -7.32
C LYS A 199 -4.03 -20.30 -5.95
N LYS A 200 -3.14 -19.31 -5.78
CA LYS A 200 -2.47 -19.02 -4.52
C LYS A 200 -3.45 -18.41 -3.51
N LYS A 201 -3.22 -18.64 -2.23
CA LYS A 201 -3.93 -18.01 -1.12
C LYS A 201 -3.55 -16.52 -1.06
N SER A 202 -4.45 -15.69 -0.53
CA SER A 202 -4.17 -14.29 -0.22
C SER A 202 -2.82 -14.07 0.48
N VAL A 203 -2.17 -12.97 0.14
CA VAL A 203 -1.06 -12.42 0.94
C VAL A 203 -1.60 -12.11 2.34
N GLN A 204 -0.81 -12.45 3.36
CA GLN A 204 -1.12 -12.07 4.74
C GLN A 204 -0.25 -10.90 5.15
N ALA A 205 -0.86 -9.76 5.49
CA ALA A 205 -0.13 -8.55 5.89
C ALA A 205 -0.51 -8.06 7.31
N PRO A 206 -0.25 -8.84 8.39
CA PRO A 206 -0.44 -8.32 9.74
C PRO A 206 0.48 -7.13 10.00
N THR A 207 -0.02 -6.11 10.71
CA THR A 207 0.80 -4.94 11.07
C THR A 207 2.09 -5.36 11.80
N ASP A 208 1.96 -6.09 12.90
CA ASP A 208 3.09 -6.57 13.70
C ASP A 208 3.02 -8.09 13.85
N LEU A 209 4.14 -8.78 13.60
CA LEU A 209 4.29 -10.21 13.87
C LEU A 209 4.90 -10.47 15.26
N VAL A 210 5.71 -9.53 15.74
CA VAL A 210 6.40 -9.56 17.03
C VAL A 210 5.81 -8.48 17.92
N ILE A 211 5.23 -8.88 19.06
CA ILE A 211 4.71 -7.96 20.08
C ILE A 211 5.68 -7.97 21.27
N PRO A 212 6.46 -6.90 21.50
CA PRO A 212 7.57 -6.91 22.46
C PRO A 212 7.18 -7.39 23.85
N ASN A 213 6.08 -6.88 24.39
CA ASN A 213 5.66 -7.23 25.74
C ASN A 213 5.31 -8.70 25.87
N ASP A 214 4.71 -9.32 24.85
CA ASP A 214 4.25 -10.70 24.91
C ASP A 214 5.37 -11.70 24.54
N MET A 215 6.37 -11.27 23.76
CA MET A 215 7.50 -12.10 23.36
C MET A 215 8.58 -12.28 24.44
N THR A 216 8.47 -11.56 25.56
CA THR A 216 9.33 -11.81 26.75
C THR A 216 9.22 -13.25 27.26
N PHE A 217 8.05 -13.89 27.14
CA PHE A 217 7.91 -15.32 27.46
C PHE A 217 8.75 -16.20 26.53
N VAL A 218 8.72 -15.93 25.22
CA VAL A 218 9.52 -16.68 24.24
C VAL A 218 11.00 -16.49 24.54
N TRP A 219 11.40 -15.25 24.81
CA TRP A 219 12.78 -14.89 25.10
C TRP A 219 13.32 -15.51 26.38
N ASP A 220 12.50 -15.54 27.44
CA ASP A 220 12.94 -15.97 28.76
C ASP A 220 12.86 -17.49 28.94
N GLU A 221 11.79 -18.11 28.44
CA GLU A 221 11.45 -19.50 28.77
C GLU A 221 11.67 -20.46 27.60
N LEU A 222 11.40 -20.03 26.37
CA LEU A 222 11.52 -20.90 25.19
C LEU A 222 12.92 -20.86 24.59
N ARG A 223 13.53 -19.67 24.49
CA ARG A 223 14.85 -19.47 23.89
C ARG A 223 15.93 -20.37 24.48
N PRO A 224 16.09 -20.54 25.81
CA PRO A 224 17.15 -21.42 26.34
C PRO A 224 16.98 -22.87 25.89
N LEU A 225 15.73 -23.35 25.81
CA LEU A 225 15.43 -24.70 25.33
C LEU A 225 15.68 -24.84 23.82
N ILE A 226 15.36 -23.81 23.04
CA ILE A 226 15.60 -23.80 21.59
C ILE A 226 17.10 -23.78 21.29
N LEU A 227 17.87 -22.95 22.00
CA LEU A 227 19.33 -22.93 21.90
C LEU A 227 19.98 -24.25 22.33
N ALA A 228 19.33 -25.01 23.22
CA ALA A 228 19.72 -26.37 23.59
C ALA A 228 19.27 -27.45 22.56
N GLY A 229 18.72 -27.06 21.41
CA GLY A 229 18.40 -27.95 20.29
C GLY A 229 16.92 -28.35 20.17
N LYS A 230 16.02 -27.81 20.99
CA LYS A 230 14.58 -28.04 20.82
C LYS A 230 14.00 -27.19 19.69
N THR A 231 12.96 -27.69 19.02
CA THR A 231 12.11 -26.83 18.18
C THR A 231 11.25 -25.90 19.04
N TYR A 232 10.68 -24.86 18.42
CA TYR A 232 9.69 -24.00 19.06
C TYR A 232 8.54 -24.80 19.70
N GLU A 233 7.98 -25.75 18.95
CA GLU A 233 6.87 -26.60 19.39
C GLU A 233 7.25 -27.46 20.59
N GLN A 234 8.45 -28.05 20.57
CA GLN A 234 8.97 -28.85 21.67
C GLN A 234 9.19 -27.99 22.92
N ALA A 235 9.78 -26.81 22.77
CA ALA A 235 10.00 -25.89 23.89
C ALA A 235 8.67 -25.43 24.51
N LEU A 236 7.68 -25.08 23.67
CA LEU A 236 6.37 -24.65 24.14
C LEU A 236 5.62 -25.78 24.85
N ALA A 237 5.62 -26.99 24.29
CA ALA A 237 4.99 -28.16 24.91
C ALA A 237 5.63 -28.49 26.27
N VAL A 238 6.96 -28.42 26.37
CA VAL A 238 7.68 -28.63 27.64
C VAL A 238 7.22 -27.60 28.68
N LYS A 239 7.30 -26.30 28.36
CA LYS A 239 6.91 -25.24 29.29
C LYS A 239 5.43 -25.28 29.66
N PHE A 240 4.57 -25.69 28.72
CA PHE A 240 3.16 -25.88 29.00
C PHE A 240 2.91 -27.01 29.99
N ASN A 241 3.52 -28.17 29.78
CA ASN A 241 3.32 -29.35 30.65
C ASN A 241 3.99 -29.21 32.02
N GLU A 242 5.08 -28.44 32.13
CA GLU A 242 5.66 -28.01 33.41
C GLU A 242 4.68 -27.11 34.18
N ALA A 243 3.96 -26.23 33.49
CA ALA A 243 3.08 -25.23 34.08
C ALA A 243 1.67 -25.74 34.41
N CYS A 244 1.13 -26.64 33.59
CA CYS A 244 -0.30 -26.95 33.55
C CYS A 244 -0.65 -28.40 33.89
N ASP A 245 -1.76 -28.58 34.61
CA ASP A 245 -2.40 -29.88 34.80
C ASP A 245 -3.47 -30.15 33.74
N ILE A 246 -3.05 -30.11 32.48
CA ILE A 246 -3.91 -30.34 31.32
C ILE A 246 -3.23 -31.41 30.46
N PRO A 247 -3.76 -32.64 30.39
CA PRO A 247 -3.16 -33.69 29.57
C PRO A 247 -3.36 -33.40 28.09
N GLY A 248 -2.46 -33.96 27.26
CA GLY A 248 -2.66 -34.04 25.82
C GLY A 248 -2.10 -32.87 25.00
N ILE A 249 -1.28 -31.97 25.55
CA ILE A 249 -0.49 -31.01 24.76
C ILE A 249 0.91 -31.58 24.51
N THR A 250 1.28 -31.69 23.24
CA THR A 250 2.54 -32.30 22.74
C THR A 250 3.14 -31.44 21.63
N ALA A 251 4.40 -31.66 21.29
CA ALA A 251 5.06 -30.92 20.21
C ALA A 251 4.34 -31.10 18.86
N GLU A 252 3.71 -32.25 18.66
CA GLU A 252 3.01 -32.63 17.44
C GLU A 252 1.65 -31.92 17.30
N ASN A 253 1.00 -31.57 18.43
CA ASN A 253 -0.36 -31.04 18.41
C ASN A 253 -0.52 -29.58 18.90
N VAL A 254 0.52 -28.94 19.43
CA VAL A 254 0.44 -27.53 19.89
C VAL A 254 -0.08 -26.58 18.81
N ASN A 255 0.23 -26.83 17.54
CA ASN A 255 -0.25 -26.03 16.42
C ASN A 255 -1.51 -26.59 15.73
N THR A 256 -2.03 -27.75 16.12
CA THR A 256 -3.19 -28.37 15.46
C THR A 256 -4.49 -27.76 15.98
N ARG A 257 -5.59 -28.01 15.25
CA ARG A 257 -6.91 -27.51 15.65
C ARG A 257 -7.31 -28.01 17.04
N GLU A 258 -6.96 -29.26 17.35
CA GLU A 258 -7.26 -29.94 18.61
C GLU A 258 -6.47 -29.32 19.77
N GLY A 259 -5.15 -29.14 19.61
CA GLY A 259 -4.33 -28.47 20.63
C GLY A 259 -4.75 -27.02 20.82
N LEU A 260 -4.95 -26.27 19.74
CA LEU A 260 -5.39 -24.88 19.81
C LEU A 260 -6.76 -24.70 20.47
N LYS A 261 -7.66 -25.68 20.42
CA LYS A 261 -8.94 -25.63 21.14
C LYS A 261 -8.72 -25.54 22.65
N ILE A 262 -7.73 -26.27 23.16
CA ILE A 262 -7.33 -26.26 24.58
C ILE A 262 -6.58 -24.96 24.88
N LEU A 263 -5.56 -24.63 24.07
CA LEU A 263 -4.69 -23.49 24.33
C LEU A 263 -5.43 -22.14 24.25
N LYS A 264 -6.55 -22.05 23.53
CA LYS A 264 -7.36 -20.83 23.44
C LYS A 264 -8.33 -20.63 24.61
N ASP A 265 -8.53 -21.63 25.47
CA ASP A 265 -9.43 -21.52 26.61
C ASP A 265 -8.73 -20.81 27.79
N GLN A 266 -8.88 -19.48 27.84
CA GLN A 266 -8.25 -18.67 28.88
C GLN A 266 -8.67 -19.07 30.30
N ASN A 267 -9.92 -19.51 30.49
CA ASN A 267 -10.43 -19.86 31.83
C ASN A 267 -9.81 -21.17 32.30
N LEU A 268 -9.77 -22.18 31.43
CA LEU A 268 -9.10 -23.44 31.70
C LEU A 268 -7.62 -23.22 32.03
N LEU A 269 -6.91 -22.38 31.26
CA LEU A 269 -5.51 -22.09 31.52
C LEU A 269 -5.30 -21.40 32.87
N LYS A 270 -6.14 -20.42 33.23
CA LYS A 270 -6.06 -19.75 34.54
C LYS A 270 -6.31 -20.71 35.70
N GLU A 271 -7.20 -21.68 35.53
CA GLU A 271 -7.53 -22.66 36.56
C GLU A 271 -6.45 -23.73 36.72
N LYS A 272 -5.94 -24.28 35.61
CA LYS A 272 -5.10 -25.48 35.63
C LYS A 272 -3.60 -25.23 35.48
N CYS A 273 -3.16 -24.03 35.09
CA CYS A 273 -1.75 -23.68 34.95
C CYS A 273 -1.16 -23.07 36.22
N THR A 274 -1.09 -23.87 37.29
CA THR A 274 -0.69 -23.41 38.63
C THR A 274 0.48 -24.19 39.23
N LYS A 275 1.09 -25.12 38.47
CA LYS A 275 2.15 -26.03 38.96
C LYS A 275 3.45 -25.30 39.33
N VAL A 276 3.74 -24.19 38.67
CA VAL A 276 4.95 -23.40 38.86
C VAL A 276 4.63 -21.91 38.88
N LYS A 277 5.59 -21.09 39.35
CA LYS A 277 5.51 -19.65 39.18
C LYS A 277 5.58 -19.32 37.68
N LEU A 278 4.46 -18.93 37.10
CA LEU A 278 4.38 -18.60 35.69
C LEU A 278 5.13 -17.32 35.35
N HIS A 279 5.75 -17.31 34.17
CA HIS A 279 6.13 -16.06 33.52
C HIS A 279 4.87 -15.16 33.36
N PRO A 280 4.93 -13.85 33.64
CA PRO A 280 3.75 -12.97 33.65
C PRO A 280 2.96 -12.93 32.32
N LYS A 281 3.63 -13.31 31.23
CA LYS A 281 3.06 -13.36 29.88
C LYS A 281 2.68 -14.75 29.41
N PHE A 282 2.93 -15.81 30.19
CA PHE A 282 2.65 -17.19 29.79
C PHE A 282 1.21 -17.37 29.31
N ILE A 283 0.22 -17.09 30.17
CA ILE A 283 -1.20 -17.28 29.84
C ILE A 283 -1.56 -16.48 28.59
N ARG A 284 -1.25 -15.18 28.59
CA ARG A 284 -1.54 -14.29 27.47
C ARG A 284 -0.89 -14.76 26.17
N TYR A 285 0.37 -15.18 26.23
CA TYR A 285 1.06 -15.72 25.07
C TYR A 285 0.36 -16.97 24.54
N VAL A 286 0.12 -17.96 25.40
CA VAL A 286 -0.48 -19.25 25.02
C VAL A 286 -1.88 -19.08 24.43
N TYR A 287 -2.75 -18.28 25.06
CA TYR A 287 -4.14 -18.17 24.60
C TYR A 287 -4.35 -17.19 23.45
N TRP A 288 -3.53 -16.13 23.36
CA TRP A 288 -3.76 -15.02 22.43
C TRP A 288 -2.75 -14.97 21.29
N ILE A 289 -1.45 -15.13 21.59
CA ILE A 289 -0.37 -14.93 20.62
C ILE A 289 -0.06 -16.22 19.85
N HIS A 290 0.15 -17.32 20.57
CA HIS A 290 0.51 -18.60 19.98
C HIS A 290 -0.48 -19.07 18.89
N PRO A 291 -1.81 -18.95 19.03
CA PRO A 291 -2.74 -19.34 17.97
C PRO A 291 -2.55 -18.55 16.67
N THR A 292 -2.14 -17.28 16.79
CA THR A 292 -1.80 -16.46 15.62
C THR A 292 -0.53 -16.98 14.97
N ILE A 293 0.53 -17.24 15.75
CA ILE A 293 1.78 -17.85 15.26
C ILE A 293 1.52 -19.20 14.59
N ALA A 294 0.78 -20.10 15.24
CA ALA A 294 0.41 -21.41 14.70
C ALA A 294 -0.33 -21.28 13.35
N SER A 295 -1.26 -20.34 13.23
CA SER A 295 -1.96 -20.04 11.97
C SER A 295 -1.01 -19.56 10.87
N LYS A 296 -0.06 -18.68 11.19
CA LYS A 296 0.98 -18.24 10.23
C LYS A 296 1.89 -19.40 9.82
N LYS A 297 2.31 -20.25 10.75
CA LYS A 297 3.12 -21.44 10.45
C LYS A 297 2.36 -22.42 9.55
N ALA A 298 1.06 -22.62 9.79
CA ALA A 298 0.21 -23.44 8.92
C ALA A 298 0.11 -22.83 7.51
N TYR A 299 -0.06 -21.51 7.39
CA TYR A 299 -0.03 -20.81 6.10
C TYR A 299 1.29 -20.99 5.36
N LEU A 300 2.44 -20.84 6.05
CA LEU A 300 3.77 -20.98 5.46
C LEU A 300 4.10 -22.41 5.00
N LYS A 301 3.43 -23.43 5.57
CA LYS A 301 3.54 -24.83 5.12
C LYS A 301 2.71 -25.14 3.88
N ASP A 302 1.75 -24.29 3.52
CA ASP A 302 0.89 -24.50 2.36
C ASP A 302 1.67 -24.29 1.05
N SER A 303 1.50 -25.22 0.10
CA SER A 303 2.13 -25.11 -1.23
C SER A 303 1.53 -23.98 -2.07
N LYS A 304 0.30 -23.57 -1.76
CA LYS A 304 -0.42 -22.47 -2.43
C LYS A 304 -0.22 -21.12 -1.72
N ARG A 305 0.67 -21.00 -0.74
CA ARG A 305 0.90 -19.70 -0.07
C ARG A 305 1.37 -18.63 -1.08
N ALA A 306 0.90 -17.39 -0.90
CA ALA A 306 1.47 -16.23 -1.57
C ALA A 306 2.67 -15.72 -0.75
N ALA A 307 2.43 -14.87 0.24
CA ALA A 307 3.45 -14.32 1.12
C ALA A 307 2.91 -13.85 2.48
N LEU A 308 3.83 -13.65 3.42
CA LEU A 308 3.60 -12.97 4.69
C LEU A 308 4.40 -11.66 4.69
N ILE A 309 3.73 -10.53 4.92
CA ILE A 309 4.34 -9.20 5.04
C ILE A 309 4.08 -8.68 6.46
N ALA A 310 5.08 -8.15 7.16
CA ALA A 310 4.88 -7.56 8.48
C ALA A 310 5.92 -6.48 8.78
N HIS A 311 5.61 -5.55 9.67
CA HIS A 311 6.62 -4.66 10.23
C HIS A 311 7.55 -5.46 11.15
N LEU A 312 8.84 -5.27 10.96
CA LEU A 312 9.87 -5.87 11.80
C LEU A 312 11.09 -4.96 11.83
N ALA A 313 11.70 -4.85 13.01
CA ALA A 313 12.93 -4.09 13.22
C ALA A 313 12.83 -2.63 12.70
N GLU A 314 11.65 -2.03 12.82
CA GLU A 314 11.40 -0.64 12.47
C GLU A 314 11.96 0.28 13.58
N GLY A 315 13.14 0.82 13.33
CA GLY A 315 13.90 1.63 14.28
C GLY A 315 15.37 1.69 13.89
N ARG A 316 16.18 2.43 14.64
CA ARG A 316 17.60 2.60 14.36
C ARG A 316 18.37 1.28 14.40
N ARG A 317 19.43 1.20 13.61
CA ARG A 317 20.42 0.09 13.63
C ARG A 317 21.12 -0.02 14.99
N ASP A 318 21.24 1.10 15.70
CA ASP A 318 21.91 1.22 17.00
C ASP A 318 21.00 0.93 18.21
N ASP A 319 19.71 0.62 18.01
CA ASP A 319 18.79 0.28 19.10
C ASP A 319 18.91 -1.21 19.49
N PRO A 320 19.29 -1.55 20.74
CA PRO A 320 19.50 -2.93 21.15
C PRO A 320 18.26 -3.81 21.03
N TYR A 321 17.07 -3.26 21.30
CA TYR A 321 15.83 -4.03 21.16
C TYR A 321 15.49 -4.30 19.70
N ASN A 322 15.70 -3.32 18.82
CA ASN A 322 15.35 -3.45 17.41
C ASN A 322 16.09 -4.61 16.71
N GLN A 323 17.32 -4.91 17.16
CA GLN A 323 18.11 -6.06 16.69
C GLN A 323 17.56 -7.42 17.16
N VAL A 324 16.76 -7.45 18.22
CA VAL A 324 16.18 -8.68 18.80
C VAL A 324 15.01 -9.22 17.98
N GLU A 325 14.27 -8.38 17.26
CA GLU A 325 13.02 -8.81 16.61
C GLU A 325 13.23 -9.93 15.60
N PHE A 326 14.31 -9.90 14.82
CA PHE A 326 14.61 -10.98 13.88
C PHE A 326 15.10 -12.26 14.59
N GLU A 327 15.78 -12.14 15.73
CA GLU A 327 16.07 -13.31 16.57
C GLU A 327 14.78 -14.00 17.03
N ILE A 328 13.75 -13.23 17.42
CA ILE A 328 12.44 -13.79 17.75
C ILE A 328 11.83 -14.54 16.55
N ILE A 329 11.93 -14.00 15.33
CA ILE A 329 11.47 -14.70 14.12
C ILE A 329 12.17 -16.05 13.93
N LYS A 330 13.48 -16.13 14.17
CA LYS A 330 14.24 -17.38 14.15
C LYS A 330 13.75 -18.35 15.23
N LEU A 331 13.54 -17.87 16.46
CA LEU A 331 13.03 -18.68 17.58
C LEU A 331 11.63 -19.25 17.31
N LEU A 332 10.79 -18.53 16.56
CA LEU A 332 9.45 -18.99 16.17
C LEU A 332 9.49 -19.98 14.98
N ASP A 333 10.67 -20.22 14.39
CA ASP A 333 10.86 -20.97 13.13
C ASP A 333 10.05 -20.38 11.97
N MET A 334 10.11 -19.05 11.84
CA MET A 334 9.37 -18.28 10.83
C MET A 334 10.25 -17.60 9.78
N ALA A 335 11.58 -17.76 9.84
CA ALA A 335 12.48 -17.34 8.76
C ALA A 335 12.34 -18.33 7.57
N LYS A 336 11.31 -18.14 6.74
CA LYS A 336 10.92 -19.04 5.64
C LYS A 336 10.78 -18.25 4.32
N PRO A 337 10.82 -18.92 3.16
CA PRO A 337 10.57 -18.26 1.88
C PRO A 337 9.24 -17.53 1.83
N ASN A 338 9.22 -16.37 1.16
CA ASN A 338 8.06 -15.47 1.04
C ASN A 338 7.57 -14.86 2.37
N VAL A 339 8.42 -14.85 3.40
CA VAL A 339 8.25 -13.98 4.56
C VAL A 339 9.09 -12.74 4.33
N ASN A 340 8.42 -11.59 4.27
CA ASN A 340 9.02 -10.30 3.92
C ASN A 340 8.76 -9.30 5.04
N PHE A 341 9.74 -8.43 5.31
CA PHE A 341 9.63 -7.45 6.38
C PHE A 341 9.66 -6.02 5.87
N VAL A 342 8.75 -5.23 6.40
CA VAL A 342 8.69 -3.79 6.19
C VAL A 342 9.71 -3.10 7.08
N HIS A 343 10.42 -2.13 6.52
CA HIS A 343 11.54 -1.38 7.10
C HIS A 343 12.81 -2.20 7.30
N GLY A 344 12.79 -3.17 8.23
CA GLY A 344 13.94 -4.03 8.52
C GLY A 344 15.22 -3.29 8.93
N VAL A 345 15.11 -2.04 9.37
CA VAL A 345 16.27 -1.15 9.59
C VAL A 345 17.20 -1.72 10.65
N GLY A 346 16.68 -2.34 11.72
CA GLY A 346 17.48 -2.94 12.79
C GLY A 346 18.01 -4.35 12.52
N ILE A 347 17.78 -4.93 11.34
CA ILE A 347 18.26 -6.28 11.03
C ILE A 347 19.77 -6.24 10.79
N SER A 348 20.50 -7.14 11.43
CA SER A 348 21.96 -7.21 11.33
C SER A 348 22.42 -7.73 9.96
N LYS A 349 23.67 -7.44 9.58
CA LYS A 349 24.28 -7.94 8.34
C LYS A 349 24.36 -9.47 8.33
N GLU A 350 24.60 -10.07 9.50
CA GLU A 350 24.63 -11.52 9.71
C GLU A 350 23.24 -12.13 9.47
N ASP A 351 22.19 -11.49 9.98
CA ASP A 351 20.82 -11.95 9.78
C ASP A 351 20.32 -11.77 8.35
N MET A 352 20.78 -10.75 7.64
CA MET A 352 20.49 -10.59 6.20
C MET A 352 21.02 -11.77 5.37
N LYS A 353 22.16 -12.38 5.73
CA LYS A 353 22.65 -13.61 5.06
C LYS A 353 21.69 -14.78 5.22
N ILE A 354 21.07 -14.89 6.40
CA ILE A 354 20.03 -15.90 6.67
C ILE A 354 18.79 -15.59 5.83
N MET A 355 18.38 -14.32 5.77
CA MET A 355 17.25 -13.88 4.94
C MET A 355 17.46 -14.21 3.45
N GLY A 356 18.63 -13.90 2.89
CA GLY A 356 18.96 -14.20 1.51
C GLY A 356 18.94 -15.71 1.22
N THR A 357 19.58 -16.51 2.10
CA THR A 357 19.55 -17.98 2.01
C THR A 357 18.11 -18.52 2.03
N ASN A 358 17.25 -17.93 2.85
CA ASN A 358 15.86 -18.33 3.00
C ASN A 358 14.90 -17.72 1.97
N ARG A 359 15.41 -16.95 0.98
CA ARG A 359 14.59 -16.26 -0.05
C ARG A 359 13.51 -15.36 0.58
N MET A 360 13.94 -14.55 1.53
CA MET A 360 13.13 -13.52 2.20
C MET A 360 13.32 -12.16 1.55
N GLY A 361 12.43 -11.22 1.85
CA GLY A 361 12.44 -9.87 1.31
C GLY A 361 12.43 -8.76 2.35
N LEU A 362 12.91 -7.58 1.95
CA LEU A 362 12.87 -6.35 2.73
C LEU A 362 12.25 -5.23 1.91
N ILE A 363 11.20 -4.62 2.48
CA ILE A 363 10.46 -3.51 1.87
C ILE A 363 11.01 -2.21 2.47
N TRP A 364 11.73 -1.45 1.65
CA TRP A 364 12.47 -0.26 2.01
C TRP A 364 11.59 0.99 1.86
N SER A 365 11.41 1.73 2.96
CA SER A 365 10.67 3.01 3.01
C SER A 365 11.61 4.13 3.47
N PRO A 366 12.55 4.58 2.62
CA PRO A 366 13.57 5.55 3.00
C PRO A 366 12.99 6.82 3.60
N TYR A 367 11.90 7.38 3.08
CA TYR A 367 11.41 8.65 3.57
C TYR A 367 11.03 8.58 5.05
N SER A 368 10.17 7.62 5.37
CA SER A 368 9.66 7.41 6.73
C SER A 368 10.75 6.98 7.69
N ASN A 369 11.65 6.09 7.25
CA ASN A 369 12.78 5.68 8.06
C ASN A 369 13.66 6.87 8.46
N LEU A 370 14.00 7.71 7.50
CA LEU A 370 14.89 8.84 7.75
C LEU A 370 14.20 9.93 8.57
N LEU A 371 12.91 10.21 8.33
CA LEU A 371 12.13 11.16 9.12
C LEU A 371 11.90 10.72 10.57
N LEU A 372 11.74 9.42 10.82
CA LEU A 372 11.50 8.92 12.18
C LEU A 372 12.80 8.65 12.94
N TYR A 373 13.82 8.11 12.26
CA TYR A 373 14.98 7.48 12.91
C TYR A 373 16.33 8.11 12.56
N GLY A 374 16.38 8.95 11.52
CA GLY A 374 17.64 9.44 10.93
C GLY A 374 18.46 8.33 10.26
N GLN A 375 17.95 7.11 10.23
CA GLN A 375 18.63 5.94 9.69
C GLN A 375 17.64 5.16 8.85
N THR A 376 18.13 4.50 7.80
CA THR A 376 17.33 3.61 6.96
C THR A 376 18.04 2.27 6.79
N LEU A 377 17.40 1.37 6.07
CA LEU A 377 17.86 0.02 5.81
C LEU A 377 19.29 0.03 5.21
N ASP A 378 20.13 -0.90 5.67
CA ASP A 378 21.44 -1.18 5.05
C ASP A 378 21.24 -1.92 3.72
N ILE A 379 20.85 -1.16 2.69
CA ILE A 379 20.47 -1.69 1.37
C ILE A 379 21.65 -2.38 0.67
N LYS A 380 22.88 -1.94 0.94
CA LYS A 380 24.10 -2.56 0.41
C LYS A 380 24.25 -3.97 0.95
N SER A 381 24.23 -4.14 2.28
CA SER A 381 24.40 -5.45 2.91
C SER A 381 23.23 -6.38 2.58
N ALA A 382 22.01 -5.86 2.48
CA ALA A 382 20.85 -6.64 2.05
C ALA A 382 21.01 -7.18 0.63
N LYS A 383 21.45 -6.35 -0.32
CA LYS A 383 21.70 -6.76 -1.71
C LYS A 383 22.86 -7.74 -1.81
N GLU A 384 23.99 -7.48 -1.13
CA GLU A 384 25.14 -8.39 -1.09
C GLU A 384 24.78 -9.77 -0.49
N ALA A 385 23.84 -9.81 0.46
CA ALA A 385 23.34 -11.03 1.06
C ALA A 385 22.33 -11.79 0.17
N GLY A 386 21.89 -11.22 -0.96
CA GLY A 386 20.87 -11.82 -1.82
C GLY A 386 19.44 -11.70 -1.29
N VAL A 387 19.18 -10.75 -0.37
CA VAL A 387 17.82 -10.44 0.08
C VAL A 387 17.08 -9.73 -1.05
N THR A 388 15.82 -10.11 -1.29
CA THR A 388 15.01 -9.40 -2.28
C THR A 388 14.65 -8.03 -1.70
N LEU A 389 14.81 -6.95 -2.48
CA LEU A 389 14.47 -5.59 -2.06
C LEU A 389 13.26 -5.11 -2.85
N SER A 390 12.35 -4.39 -2.20
CA SER A 390 11.32 -3.58 -2.85
C SER A 390 11.25 -2.22 -2.17
N LEU A 391 10.63 -1.24 -2.82
CA LEU A 391 10.25 0.00 -2.16
C LEU A 391 8.87 -0.15 -1.50
N GLY A 392 8.53 0.79 -0.61
CA GLY A 392 7.18 0.99 -0.13
C GLY A 392 6.98 2.39 0.42
N SER A 393 5.86 3.05 0.10
CA SER A 393 5.69 4.49 0.37
C SER A 393 5.40 4.81 1.83
N ASP A 394 4.98 3.82 2.62
CA ASP A 394 4.49 3.97 3.98
C ASP A 394 3.24 4.88 4.03
N TRP A 395 2.94 5.48 5.17
CA TRP A 395 1.86 6.45 5.41
C TRP A 395 2.27 7.90 5.18
N LEU A 396 1.37 8.71 4.63
CA LEU A 396 1.65 10.11 4.29
C LEU A 396 2.23 11.01 5.41
N PRO A 397 1.94 10.82 6.72
CA PRO A 397 2.55 11.63 7.76
C PRO A 397 4.09 11.61 7.78
N THR A 398 4.73 10.50 7.44
CA THR A 398 6.20 10.42 7.33
C THR A 398 6.69 9.72 6.06
N GLY A 399 5.80 9.23 5.24
CA GLY A 399 6.05 8.57 3.96
C GLY A 399 5.71 9.46 2.77
N SER A 400 5.91 8.93 1.58
CA SER A 400 5.51 9.61 0.34
C SER A 400 4.06 9.28 -0.02
N ARG A 401 3.48 10.02 -0.97
CA ARG A 401 2.10 9.80 -1.42
C ARG A 401 1.93 8.51 -2.23
N GLY A 402 3.02 7.99 -2.77
CA GLY A 402 3.02 6.77 -3.54
C GLY A 402 4.43 6.40 -4.00
N ILE A 403 4.56 5.17 -4.46
CA ILE A 403 5.86 4.53 -4.73
C ILE A 403 6.72 5.29 -5.74
N LEU A 404 6.09 5.98 -6.69
CA LEU A 404 6.80 6.77 -7.69
C LEU A 404 7.55 7.94 -7.06
N GLU A 405 7.01 8.59 -6.02
CA GLU A 405 7.69 9.65 -5.28
C GLU A 405 8.75 9.07 -4.33
N GLU A 406 8.47 7.93 -3.69
CA GLU A 406 9.45 7.19 -2.86
C GLU A 406 10.71 6.86 -3.67
N ALA A 407 10.57 6.50 -4.96
CA ALA A 407 11.70 6.21 -5.84
C ALA A 407 12.65 7.40 -6.02
N LYS A 408 12.15 8.65 -5.98
CA LYS A 408 13.00 9.86 -6.10
C LYS A 408 13.84 10.03 -4.84
N LEU A 409 13.25 9.78 -3.69
CA LEU A 409 13.96 9.82 -2.41
C LEU A 409 14.98 8.68 -2.30
N ALA A 410 14.63 7.49 -2.76
CA ALA A 410 15.55 6.36 -2.85
C ALA A 410 16.76 6.68 -3.76
N ALA A 411 16.50 7.24 -4.94
CA ALA A 411 17.54 7.68 -5.87
C ALA A 411 18.43 8.77 -5.26
N ALA A 412 17.84 9.79 -4.62
CA ALA A 412 18.58 10.85 -3.95
C ALA A 412 19.43 10.33 -2.78
N TYR A 413 18.92 9.36 -2.00
CA TYR A 413 19.68 8.72 -0.92
C TYR A 413 20.89 7.94 -1.46
N ILE A 414 20.69 7.15 -2.52
CA ILE A 414 21.78 6.45 -3.22
C ILE A 414 22.79 7.45 -3.76
N ASP A 415 22.32 8.58 -4.29
CA ASP A 415 23.19 9.56 -4.88
C ASP A 415 24.05 10.30 -3.86
N LYS A 416 23.46 10.61 -2.71
CA LYS A 416 24.11 11.26 -1.58
C LYS A 416 25.13 10.35 -0.90
N ASP A 417 24.90 9.03 -0.94
CA ASP A 417 25.75 8.00 -0.33
C ASP A 417 26.22 8.38 1.09
N PRO A 418 25.27 8.65 2.01
CA PRO A 418 25.57 9.37 3.26
C PRO A 418 26.45 8.59 4.23
N ASP A 419 26.54 7.27 4.05
CA ASP A 419 27.40 6.37 4.84
C ASP A 419 28.71 6.00 4.09
N GLY A 420 28.95 6.56 2.89
CA GLY A 420 30.16 6.32 2.08
C GLY A 420 30.31 4.87 1.61
N GLU A 421 29.19 4.20 1.33
CA GLU A 421 29.12 2.77 1.05
C GLU A 421 29.31 2.45 -0.45
N GLY A 422 29.41 3.47 -1.31
CA GLY A 422 29.57 3.32 -2.75
C GLY A 422 28.27 2.95 -3.45
N LEU A 423 27.12 3.41 -2.94
CA LEU A 423 25.79 2.97 -3.38
C LEU A 423 25.53 3.15 -4.89
N LYS A 424 26.01 4.25 -5.49
CA LYS A 424 25.91 4.50 -6.95
C LYS A 424 26.53 3.40 -7.82
N LYS A 425 27.51 2.65 -7.31
CA LYS A 425 28.15 1.54 -8.04
C LYS A 425 27.33 0.25 -7.97
N ILE A 426 26.34 0.21 -7.08
CA ILE A 426 25.57 -0.99 -6.73
C ILE A 426 24.13 -0.88 -7.26
N PHE A 427 23.55 0.31 -7.25
CA PHE A 427 22.16 0.56 -7.64
C PHE A 427 22.11 1.50 -8.85
N THR A 428 21.56 0.98 -9.94
CA THR A 428 21.21 1.76 -11.14
C THR A 428 19.75 2.19 -11.08
N ASP A 429 19.32 3.04 -12.00
CA ASP A 429 17.91 3.41 -12.13
C ASP A 429 17.04 2.21 -12.55
N GLU A 430 17.59 1.27 -13.35
CA GLU A 430 16.91 -0.01 -13.63
C GLU A 430 16.72 -0.83 -12.34
N GLU A 431 17.73 -0.88 -11.45
CA GLU A 431 17.60 -1.58 -10.17
C GLU A 431 16.51 -0.97 -9.28
N LEU A 432 16.45 0.37 -9.20
CA LEU A 432 15.37 1.08 -8.49
C LEU A 432 14.00 0.82 -9.11
N TYR A 433 13.93 0.77 -10.45
CA TYR A 433 12.73 0.39 -11.18
C TYR A 433 12.24 -1.03 -10.83
N LEU A 434 13.15 -1.99 -10.68
CA LEU A 434 12.82 -3.35 -10.28
C LEU A 434 12.27 -3.43 -8.85
N LEU A 435 12.65 -2.50 -7.97
CA LEU A 435 12.13 -2.42 -6.60
C LEU A 435 10.64 -2.05 -6.53
N MET A 436 10.06 -1.51 -7.61
CA MET A 436 8.63 -1.14 -7.69
C MET A 436 7.85 -1.96 -8.74
N THR A 437 8.47 -2.99 -9.33
CA THR A 437 7.85 -3.84 -10.38
C THR A 437 8.09 -5.33 -10.12
N GLU A 438 9.17 -5.91 -10.63
CA GLU A 438 9.39 -7.35 -10.57
C GLU A 438 9.65 -7.87 -9.15
N ASN A 439 10.45 -7.15 -8.37
CA ASN A 439 10.85 -7.61 -7.04
C ASN A 439 9.66 -7.70 -6.08
N PRO A 440 8.79 -6.68 -5.96
CA PRO A 440 7.60 -6.81 -5.13
C PRO A 440 6.68 -7.95 -5.64
N ALA A 441 6.54 -8.15 -6.95
CA ALA A 441 5.81 -9.30 -7.50
C ALA A 441 6.42 -10.65 -7.08
N LYS A 442 7.75 -10.78 -7.07
CA LYS A 442 8.48 -11.98 -6.60
C LYS A 442 8.28 -12.19 -5.10
N MET A 443 8.35 -11.12 -4.30
CA MET A 443 8.13 -11.18 -2.84
C MET A 443 6.77 -11.77 -2.48
N ILE A 444 5.72 -11.34 -3.19
CA ILE A 444 4.35 -11.82 -2.97
C ILE A 444 4.05 -13.15 -3.66
N ASN A 445 5.04 -13.75 -4.33
CA ASN A 445 4.88 -14.99 -5.10
C ASN A 445 3.83 -14.85 -6.22
N HIS A 446 3.81 -13.72 -6.93
CA HIS A 446 2.93 -13.47 -8.08
C HIS A 446 3.66 -12.92 -9.31
N PHE A 447 4.97 -13.09 -9.40
CA PHE A 447 5.71 -12.82 -10.64
C PHE A 447 5.44 -13.92 -11.68
N GLU A 448 5.62 -15.18 -11.28
CA GLU A 448 5.33 -16.39 -12.07
C GLU A 448 4.19 -17.20 -11.43
N ILE A 449 3.25 -17.65 -12.26
CA ILE A 449 2.08 -18.42 -11.80
C ILE A 449 2.21 -19.88 -12.24
N ASN A 450 2.34 -20.13 -13.54
CA ASN A 450 2.55 -21.46 -14.11
C ASN A 450 3.32 -21.36 -15.45
N ASN A 451 4.64 -21.46 -15.36
CA ASN A 451 5.53 -21.31 -16.51
C ASN A 451 5.24 -22.32 -17.63
N ASP A 452 4.89 -23.56 -17.28
CA ASP A 452 4.60 -24.63 -18.26
C ASP A 452 3.38 -24.31 -19.12
N LYS A 453 2.47 -23.46 -18.61
CA LYS A 453 1.28 -22.99 -19.33
C LYS A 453 1.42 -21.58 -19.89
N GLY A 454 2.58 -20.95 -19.70
CA GLY A 454 2.78 -19.54 -20.04
C GLY A 454 1.93 -18.58 -19.20
N GLU A 455 1.52 -18.96 -17.99
CA GLU A 455 0.74 -18.10 -17.09
C GLU A 455 1.71 -17.28 -16.21
N PHE A 456 1.72 -15.97 -16.38
CA PHE A 456 2.53 -15.03 -15.60
C PHE A 456 1.62 -14.11 -14.78
N GLY A 457 2.17 -13.49 -13.74
CA GLY A 457 1.38 -12.59 -12.89
C GLY A 457 1.66 -11.13 -13.19
N VAL A 458 2.18 -10.40 -12.21
CA VAL A 458 2.28 -8.93 -12.21
C VAL A 458 3.74 -8.45 -12.21
N GLY A 459 3.95 -7.14 -12.35
CA GLY A 459 5.27 -6.52 -12.31
C GLY A 459 6.14 -6.72 -13.55
N GLN A 460 5.55 -7.19 -14.67
CA GLN A 460 6.23 -7.39 -15.96
C GLN A 460 5.25 -7.19 -17.13
N LEU A 461 5.79 -6.78 -18.28
CA LEU A 461 5.07 -6.86 -19.55
C LEU A 461 5.52 -8.14 -20.27
N LYS A 462 4.64 -9.13 -20.30
CA LYS A 462 4.90 -10.43 -20.91
C LYS A 462 3.60 -11.06 -21.37
N VAL A 463 3.61 -11.74 -22.51
CA VAL A 463 2.46 -12.54 -22.96
C VAL A 463 2.10 -13.56 -21.88
N GLY A 464 0.82 -13.59 -21.49
CA GLY A 464 0.27 -14.39 -20.41
C GLY A 464 0.32 -13.75 -19.01
N ALA A 465 0.90 -12.56 -18.87
CA ALA A 465 0.84 -11.75 -17.65
C ALA A 465 -0.49 -11.01 -17.52
N MET A 466 -0.79 -10.47 -16.33
CA MET A 466 -1.95 -9.60 -16.12
C MET A 466 -1.91 -8.40 -17.08
N GLY A 467 -3.08 -8.02 -17.62
CA GLY A 467 -3.29 -6.91 -18.55
C GLY A 467 -3.22 -5.55 -17.86
N THR A 468 -2.13 -5.28 -17.15
CA THR A 468 -1.96 -4.10 -16.31
C THR A 468 -0.71 -3.34 -16.74
N LEU A 469 -0.87 -2.07 -17.12
CA LEU A 469 0.24 -1.22 -17.54
C LEU A 469 0.01 0.24 -17.17
N ILE A 470 1.10 1.01 -17.22
CA ILE A 470 1.06 2.47 -17.22
C ILE A 470 1.75 3.02 -18.47
N ALA A 471 1.29 4.18 -18.95
CA ALA A 471 2.02 4.98 -19.93
C ALA A 471 2.56 6.24 -19.25
N ALA A 472 3.87 6.47 -19.34
CA ALA A 472 4.55 7.62 -18.76
C ALA A 472 5.30 8.43 -19.82
N SER A 473 5.30 9.77 -19.70
CA SER A 473 6.02 10.65 -20.62
C SER A 473 7.47 10.23 -20.84
N GLN A 474 7.93 10.27 -22.09
CA GLN A 474 9.35 10.12 -22.42
C GLN A 474 10.13 11.41 -22.08
N LEU A 475 10.71 11.46 -20.88
CA LEU A 475 11.48 12.59 -20.33
C LEU A 475 13.00 12.36 -20.37
N ASP A 476 13.41 11.14 -20.70
CA ASP A 476 14.79 10.73 -20.95
C ASP A 476 14.84 9.72 -22.11
N GLU A 477 16.02 9.45 -22.65
CA GLU A 477 16.24 8.37 -23.60
C GLU A 477 16.21 7.01 -22.88
N ASP A 478 16.82 6.92 -21.70
CA ASP A 478 16.73 5.73 -20.85
C ASP A 478 15.35 5.69 -20.15
N PRO A 479 14.52 4.66 -20.40
CA PRO A 479 13.20 4.55 -19.79
C PRO A 479 13.27 4.50 -18.25
N TYR A 480 14.32 3.90 -17.69
CA TYR A 480 14.44 3.76 -16.24
C TYR A 480 14.77 5.10 -15.58
N THR A 481 15.75 5.84 -16.12
CA THR A 481 16.03 7.23 -15.73
C THR A 481 14.79 8.12 -15.85
N SER A 482 14.05 8.00 -16.97
CA SER A 482 12.82 8.76 -17.21
C SER A 482 11.82 8.55 -16.06
N LEU A 483 11.52 7.29 -15.72
CA LEU A 483 10.51 6.97 -14.71
C LEU A 483 10.98 7.24 -13.27
N VAL A 484 12.17 6.76 -12.91
CA VAL A 484 12.68 6.83 -11.53
C VAL A 484 12.96 8.27 -11.12
N ARG A 485 13.58 9.07 -12.01
CA ARG A 485 14.11 10.39 -11.65
C ARG A 485 13.26 11.56 -12.12
N LYS A 486 12.53 11.43 -13.23
CA LYS A 486 11.88 12.58 -13.89
C LYS A 486 10.36 12.57 -13.85
N THR A 487 9.73 11.40 -13.92
CA THR A 487 8.26 11.28 -13.98
C THR A 487 7.61 11.60 -12.63
N TYR A 488 6.66 12.55 -12.62
CA TYR A 488 5.72 12.80 -11.53
C TYR A 488 4.28 12.51 -11.99
N SER A 489 3.28 12.83 -11.16
CA SER A 489 1.86 12.60 -11.48
C SER A 489 1.40 13.28 -12.79
N SER A 490 1.99 14.42 -13.16
CA SER A 490 1.77 15.10 -14.44
C SER A 490 2.07 14.21 -15.65
N ASP A 491 3.04 13.32 -15.50
CA ASP A 491 3.65 12.53 -16.57
C ASP A 491 3.07 11.12 -16.67
N ILE A 492 2.20 10.72 -15.73
CA ILE A 492 1.41 9.50 -15.85
C ILE A 492 0.23 9.79 -16.77
N ASN A 493 0.31 9.27 -18.00
CA ASN A 493 -0.62 9.58 -19.09
C ASN A 493 -1.65 8.48 -19.32
N LEU A 494 -1.42 7.26 -18.81
CA LEU A 494 -2.39 6.17 -18.84
C LEU A 494 -2.14 5.21 -17.67
N VAL A 495 -3.22 4.71 -17.07
CA VAL A 495 -3.23 3.59 -16.14
C VAL A 495 -4.30 2.62 -16.62
N VAL A 496 -3.86 1.39 -16.89
CA VAL A 496 -4.69 0.27 -17.31
C VAL A 496 -4.57 -0.83 -16.27
N VAL A 497 -5.71 -1.36 -15.82
CA VAL A 497 -5.79 -2.52 -14.93
C VAL A 497 -6.74 -3.52 -15.56
N ASP A 498 -6.33 -4.78 -15.67
CA ASP A 498 -7.13 -5.86 -16.27
C ASP A 498 -7.68 -5.51 -17.67
N GLY A 499 -6.90 -4.83 -18.49
CA GLY A 499 -7.30 -4.38 -19.83
C GLY A 499 -8.29 -3.21 -19.84
N LYS A 500 -8.61 -2.62 -18.68
CA LYS A 500 -9.52 -1.47 -18.55
C LYS A 500 -8.75 -0.20 -18.29
N VAL A 501 -9.06 0.85 -19.04
CA VAL A 501 -8.52 2.20 -18.81
C VAL A 501 -9.21 2.79 -17.58
N LEU A 502 -8.43 3.16 -16.56
CA LEU A 502 -8.94 3.73 -15.30
C LEU A 502 -8.62 5.21 -15.15
N TYR A 503 -7.43 5.62 -15.59
CA TYR A 503 -6.94 6.98 -15.42
C TYR A 503 -5.97 7.35 -16.53
N GLY A 504 -5.85 8.64 -16.85
CA GLY A 504 -4.84 9.12 -17.78
C GLY A 504 -5.20 10.44 -18.42
N ASN A 505 -4.53 10.80 -19.51
CA ASN A 505 -4.92 11.92 -20.35
C ASN A 505 -6.35 11.71 -20.86
N GLU A 506 -7.18 12.76 -20.79
CA GLU A 506 -8.58 12.72 -21.23
C GLU A 506 -8.69 12.22 -22.69
N SER A 507 -7.74 12.60 -23.55
CA SER A 507 -7.67 12.14 -24.94
C SER A 507 -7.43 10.64 -25.06
N TYR A 508 -6.72 10.00 -24.14
CA TYR A 508 -6.46 8.56 -24.15
C TYR A 508 -7.68 7.79 -23.62
N VAL A 509 -8.34 8.34 -22.60
CA VAL A 509 -9.62 7.81 -22.11
C VAL A 509 -10.69 7.87 -23.21
N GLN A 510 -10.77 8.96 -23.97
CA GLN A 510 -11.69 9.07 -25.11
C GLN A 510 -11.37 8.08 -26.23
N GLN A 511 -10.08 7.85 -26.55
CA GLN A 511 -9.66 6.80 -27.50
C GLN A 511 -10.11 5.41 -27.05
N SER A 512 -10.19 5.18 -25.74
CA SER A 512 -10.62 3.89 -25.20
C SER A 512 -12.12 3.60 -25.34
N GLY A 513 -12.91 4.55 -25.88
CA GLY A 513 -14.34 4.40 -26.08
C GLY A 513 -15.21 4.69 -24.85
N VAL A 514 -14.60 5.08 -23.72
CA VAL A 514 -15.32 5.48 -22.50
C VAL A 514 -16.13 6.76 -22.79
N ALA A 515 -17.42 6.73 -22.48
CA ALA A 515 -18.30 7.87 -22.69
C ALA A 515 -17.96 9.01 -21.72
N LYS A 516 -18.22 10.26 -22.14
CA LYS A 516 -17.96 11.46 -21.31
C LYS A 516 -18.76 11.49 -20.00
N THR A 517 -19.84 10.72 -19.89
CA THR A 517 -20.64 10.57 -18.66
C THR A 517 -19.99 9.64 -17.65
N ASP A 518 -19.03 8.82 -18.09
CA ASP A 518 -18.49 7.71 -17.33
C ASP A 518 -17.08 8.01 -16.80
N TYR A 519 -16.62 9.26 -16.95
CA TYR A 519 -15.39 9.75 -16.34
C TYR A 519 -15.55 11.18 -15.83
N GLU A 520 -14.66 11.60 -14.95
CA GLU A 520 -14.54 12.98 -14.51
C GLU A 520 -13.12 13.53 -14.73
N VAL A 521 -13.03 14.84 -14.97
CA VAL A 521 -11.78 15.51 -15.28
C VAL A 521 -11.04 15.90 -14.00
N LEU A 522 -9.72 15.70 -14.02
CA LEU A 522 -8.75 16.03 -12.99
C LEU A 522 -7.59 16.85 -13.64
N PRO A 523 -6.75 17.55 -12.86
CA PRO A 523 -6.76 17.71 -11.41
C PRO A 523 -7.74 18.82 -10.99
N LEU A 524 -8.65 18.49 -10.07
CA LEU A 524 -9.47 19.49 -9.40
C LEU A 524 -9.25 19.34 -7.89
N TYR A 525 -8.94 20.47 -7.23
CA TYR A 525 -8.87 20.56 -5.78
C TYR A 525 -9.81 21.65 -5.28
N TYR A 526 -10.70 21.29 -4.35
CA TYR A 526 -11.60 22.26 -3.73
C TYR A 526 -10.90 23.00 -2.59
N SER A 527 -10.20 24.09 -2.90
CA SER A 527 -9.50 24.93 -1.90
C SER A 527 -10.46 25.56 -0.88
N GLY A 528 -11.73 25.78 -1.27
CA GLY A 528 -12.79 26.30 -0.40
C GLY A 528 -13.24 25.38 0.75
N LEU A 529 -12.77 24.13 0.84
CA LEU A 529 -13.13 23.19 1.91
C LEU A 529 -12.92 23.76 3.32
N ASN A 530 -11.88 24.56 3.51
CA ASN A 530 -11.55 25.21 4.79
C ASN A 530 -12.53 26.33 5.17
N GLU A 531 -12.94 27.14 4.20
CA GLU A 531 -13.94 28.21 4.40
C GLU A 531 -15.35 27.64 4.61
N LEU A 532 -15.59 26.42 4.13
CA LEU A 532 -16.87 25.71 4.31
C LEU A 532 -16.94 25.01 5.67
N ALA A 533 -15.82 24.49 6.16
CA ALA A 533 -15.72 23.91 7.50
C ALA A 533 -16.10 24.92 8.60
N SER A 534 -15.94 26.22 8.34
CA SER A 534 -16.35 27.29 9.26
C SER A 534 -17.83 27.72 9.14
N LYS A 535 -18.55 27.25 8.12
CA LYS A 535 -19.99 27.52 7.91
C LYS A 535 -20.86 26.40 8.48
N SER A 536 -21.37 26.57 9.71
CA SER A 536 -22.48 25.81 10.33
C SER A 536 -22.59 24.31 9.98
N ILE A 537 -21.46 23.61 9.83
CA ILE A 537 -21.44 22.16 9.64
C ILE A 537 -21.82 21.55 10.99
N PRO A 538 -22.85 20.68 11.05
CA PRO A 538 -23.18 19.99 12.29
C PRO A 538 -21.94 19.28 12.85
N VAL A 539 -21.74 19.33 14.15
CA VAL A 539 -20.70 18.56 14.83
C VAL A 539 -21.39 17.62 15.80
N ILE A 540 -20.86 16.41 15.92
CA ILE A 540 -21.39 15.41 16.85
C ILE A 540 -20.36 15.06 17.93
N ASP A 541 -20.81 14.96 19.18
CA ASP A 541 -20.01 14.41 20.28
C ASP A 541 -19.91 12.89 20.11
N GLU A 542 -18.81 12.43 19.54
CA GLU A 542 -18.60 11.03 19.20
C GLU A 542 -18.78 10.06 20.37
N LYS A 543 -18.28 10.44 21.53
CA LYS A 543 -18.27 9.57 22.70
C LYS A 543 -19.66 9.37 23.27
N LYS A 544 -20.54 10.37 23.10
CA LYS A 544 -21.92 10.32 23.61
C LYS A 544 -22.93 9.82 22.58
N ALA A 545 -22.63 9.95 21.29
CA ALA A 545 -23.56 9.59 20.23
C ALA A 545 -23.72 8.07 20.05
N SER A 546 -24.97 7.64 19.86
CA SER A 546 -25.29 6.28 19.43
C SER A 546 -24.84 6.02 17.99
N LYS A 547 -24.83 4.74 17.57
CA LYS A 547 -24.53 4.37 16.18
C LYS A 547 -25.51 5.01 15.20
N GLU A 548 -26.80 5.03 15.53
CA GLU A 548 -27.85 5.64 14.72
C GLU A 548 -27.65 7.15 14.60
N GLN A 549 -27.29 7.85 15.70
CA GLN A 549 -27.02 9.29 15.65
C GLN A 549 -25.80 9.60 14.76
N LYS A 550 -24.75 8.78 14.81
CA LYS A 550 -23.57 8.91 13.93
C LYS A 550 -23.94 8.69 12.46
N LEU A 551 -24.77 7.70 12.16
CA LEU A 551 -25.25 7.45 10.81
C LEU A 551 -26.11 8.62 10.27
N GLN A 552 -27.06 9.11 11.07
CA GLN A 552 -27.89 10.26 10.68
C GLN A 552 -27.07 11.52 10.47
N HIS A 553 -26.06 11.75 11.31
CA HIS A 553 -25.11 12.84 11.12
C HIS A 553 -24.35 12.70 9.79
N LEU A 554 -23.86 11.49 9.47
CA LEU A 554 -23.16 11.23 8.21
C LEU A 554 -24.07 11.42 6.98
N MET A 555 -25.34 11.01 7.04
CA MET A 555 -26.31 11.28 5.96
C MET A 555 -26.56 12.78 5.78
N ALA A 556 -26.75 13.50 6.89
CA ALA A 556 -26.96 14.95 6.85
C ALA A 556 -25.73 15.69 6.29
N LEU A 557 -24.53 15.30 6.73
CA LEU A 557 -23.28 15.81 6.18
C LEU A 557 -23.18 15.54 4.68
N GLY A 558 -23.46 14.31 4.24
CA GLY A 558 -23.42 13.95 2.84
C GLY A 558 -24.42 14.75 1.98
N LYS A 559 -25.65 14.99 2.46
CA LYS A 559 -26.63 15.88 1.79
C LYS A 559 -26.14 17.32 1.65
N ILE A 560 -25.57 17.86 2.73
CA ILE A 560 -24.99 19.19 2.72
C ILE A 560 -23.90 19.25 1.65
N VAL A 561 -22.97 18.29 1.69
CA VAL A 561 -21.82 18.24 0.78
C VAL A 561 -22.21 17.98 -0.68
N SER A 562 -23.21 17.14 -0.94
CA SER A 562 -23.64 16.83 -2.31
C SER A 562 -24.33 18.03 -2.98
N SER A 563 -25.03 18.87 -2.20
CA SER A 563 -25.64 20.12 -2.69
C SER A 563 -24.68 21.31 -2.86
N MET A 564 -23.41 21.16 -2.44
CA MET A 564 -22.43 22.25 -2.50
C MET A 564 -21.78 22.39 -3.88
N GLU A 565 -21.95 23.56 -4.47
CA GLU A 565 -21.14 24.04 -5.59
C GLU A 565 -19.85 24.67 -5.04
N LEU A 566 -18.71 24.02 -5.31
CA LEU A 566 -17.41 24.47 -4.85
C LEU A 566 -16.56 24.88 -6.05
N GLU A 567 -15.89 26.02 -5.94
CA GLU A 567 -14.86 26.38 -6.89
C GLU A 567 -13.70 25.39 -6.77
N ALA A 568 -13.34 24.78 -7.89
CA ALA A 568 -12.17 23.94 -8.00
C ALA A 568 -10.99 24.76 -8.53
N SER A 569 -9.80 24.58 -7.95
CA SER A 569 -8.55 25.05 -8.52
C SER A 569 -7.77 23.90 -9.18
N ASP A 570 -7.07 24.24 -10.25
CA ASP A 570 -6.00 23.44 -10.85
C ASP A 570 -4.72 24.28 -10.78
N ASP A 571 -3.97 24.11 -9.69
CA ASP A 571 -2.68 24.80 -9.50
C ASP A 571 -1.50 23.91 -9.96
N CYS A 572 -1.80 22.80 -10.64
CA CYS A 572 -0.83 21.80 -11.06
C CYS A 572 -0.23 22.09 -12.44
N GLY A 573 -0.92 22.86 -13.28
CA GLY A 573 -0.39 23.30 -14.57
C GLY A 573 -0.08 22.15 -15.53
N PHE A 574 -0.84 21.04 -15.47
CA PHE A 574 -0.63 19.90 -16.35
C PHE A 574 -0.81 20.30 -17.81
N SER A 575 0.06 19.78 -18.69
CA SER A 575 0.00 20.06 -20.14
C SER A 575 -1.27 19.53 -20.80
N SER A 576 -1.95 18.60 -20.15
CA SER A 576 -3.18 17.96 -20.62
C SER A 576 -4.11 17.68 -19.44
N LYS A 577 -5.41 17.78 -19.71
CA LYS A 577 -6.46 17.35 -18.77
C LYS A 577 -6.32 15.86 -18.52
N LYS A 578 -6.47 15.47 -17.25
CA LYS A 578 -6.53 14.06 -16.84
C LYS A 578 -7.99 13.66 -16.65
N ALA A 579 -8.28 12.38 -16.78
CA ALA A 579 -9.61 11.81 -16.57
C ALA A 579 -9.50 10.58 -15.66
N PHE A 580 -10.44 10.45 -14.72
CA PHE A 580 -10.66 9.25 -13.91
C PHE A 580 -11.98 8.62 -14.32
N VAL A 581 -11.95 7.34 -14.70
CA VAL A 581 -13.12 6.58 -15.15
C VAL A 581 -13.88 6.07 -13.93
N HIS A 582 -15.19 6.34 -13.85
CA HIS A 582 -16.05 5.90 -12.76
C HIS A 582 -16.26 4.39 -12.78
N GLN A 583 -16.37 3.78 -11.59
CA GLN A 583 -16.22 2.33 -11.44
C GLN A 583 -17.52 1.59 -11.14
N SER A 584 -18.66 2.29 -11.18
CA SER A 584 -20.02 1.74 -11.10
C SER A 584 -20.18 0.61 -10.05
N THR A 585 -19.54 0.78 -8.88
CA THR A 585 -19.51 -0.19 -7.79
C THR A 585 -20.71 -0.06 -6.85
N LEU A 586 -21.48 1.04 -6.94
CA LEU A 586 -22.64 1.28 -6.09
C LEU A 586 -23.61 0.08 -6.06
N ASP A 587 -23.91 -0.52 -7.21
CA ASP A 587 -24.82 -1.67 -7.28
C ASP A 587 -24.24 -2.98 -6.74
N GLN A 588 -22.93 -3.04 -6.53
CA GLN A 588 -22.23 -4.22 -6.01
C GLN A 588 -22.16 -4.22 -4.48
N VAL A 589 -22.27 -3.04 -3.84
CA VAL A 589 -22.15 -2.88 -2.39
C VAL A 589 -23.39 -2.17 -1.84
N SER A 590 -24.33 -2.93 -1.28
CA SER A 590 -25.65 -2.43 -0.84
C SER A 590 -25.58 -1.21 0.07
N LEU A 591 -24.59 -1.16 0.97
CA LEU A 591 -24.39 -0.03 1.87
C LEU A 591 -23.99 1.25 1.10
N LEU A 592 -23.15 1.14 0.08
CA LEU A 592 -22.73 2.30 -0.72
C LEU A 592 -23.88 2.84 -1.54
N LYS A 593 -24.72 1.94 -2.08
CA LYS A 593 -25.97 2.31 -2.74
C LYS A 593 -26.91 3.06 -1.81
N GLU A 594 -27.18 2.51 -0.62
CA GLU A 594 -28.04 3.16 0.38
C GLU A 594 -27.49 4.53 0.77
N PHE A 595 -26.17 4.62 0.98
CA PHE A 595 -25.50 5.89 1.28
C PHE A 595 -25.69 6.90 0.15
N TYR A 596 -25.50 6.50 -1.11
CA TYR A 596 -25.70 7.35 -2.27
C TYR A 596 -27.16 7.83 -2.38
N GLU A 597 -28.13 6.91 -2.30
CA GLU A 597 -29.56 7.23 -2.40
C GLU A 597 -30.02 8.21 -1.31
N GLN A 598 -29.46 8.11 -0.11
CA GLN A 598 -29.82 8.99 1.01
C GLN A 598 -29.04 10.30 1.05
N SER A 599 -27.77 10.32 0.61
CA SER A 599 -26.88 11.47 0.77
C SER A 599 -26.62 12.24 -0.52
N GLY A 600 -26.75 11.59 -1.68
CA GLY A 600 -26.34 12.10 -2.99
C GLY A 600 -24.83 12.01 -3.25
N ILE A 601 -24.02 11.47 -2.32
CA ILE A 601 -22.57 11.32 -2.47
C ILE A 601 -22.26 9.99 -3.15
N ASN A 602 -21.65 10.05 -4.34
CA ASN A 602 -21.22 8.87 -5.06
C ASN A 602 -19.74 8.56 -4.76
N LEU A 603 -19.48 7.50 -3.99
CA LEU A 603 -18.11 7.11 -3.66
C LEU A 603 -17.35 6.47 -4.83
N ASP A 604 -17.92 6.37 -6.03
CA ASP A 604 -17.18 6.06 -7.26
C ASP A 604 -16.59 7.30 -7.94
N ARG A 605 -16.83 8.50 -7.38
CA ARG A 605 -16.34 9.78 -7.90
C ARG A 605 -15.31 10.37 -6.94
N ALA A 606 -14.10 10.62 -7.44
CA ALA A 606 -13.02 11.29 -6.73
C ALA A 606 -13.45 12.66 -6.17
N HIS A 607 -14.27 13.44 -6.89
CA HIS A 607 -14.78 14.72 -6.39
C HIS A 607 -15.66 14.57 -5.15
N ASP A 608 -16.60 13.62 -5.18
CA ASP A 608 -17.52 13.37 -4.07
C ASP A 608 -16.78 12.78 -2.86
N ILE A 609 -15.82 11.89 -3.10
CA ILE A 609 -14.89 11.39 -2.07
C ILE A 609 -14.15 12.58 -1.42
N GLN A 610 -13.50 13.43 -2.22
CA GLN A 610 -12.73 14.58 -1.72
C GLN A 610 -13.57 15.50 -0.85
N LYS A 611 -14.77 15.87 -1.29
CA LYS A 611 -15.63 16.77 -0.53
C LYS A 611 -16.06 16.14 0.80
N LEU A 612 -16.47 14.86 0.78
CA LEU A 612 -16.93 14.17 1.98
C LEU A 612 -15.81 14.05 3.02
N ILE A 613 -14.66 13.50 2.64
CA ILE A 613 -13.55 13.29 3.59
C ILE A 613 -12.91 14.63 4.00
N GLY A 614 -12.80 15.59 3.08
CA GLY A 614 -12.23 16.90 3.33
C GLY A 614 -13.00 17.66 4.41
N ILE A 615 -14.32 17.83 4.24
CA ILE A 615 -15.16 18.48 5.25
C ILE A 615 -15.15 17.68 6.56
N ASN A 616 -15.25 16.35 6.48
CA ASN A 616 -15.26 15.51 7.67
C ASN A 616 -13.96 15.65 8.49
N MET A 617 -12.80 15.67 7.85
CA MET A 617 -11.51 15.84 8.52
C MET A 617 -11.36 17.21 9.18
N LEU A 618 -11.81 18.26 8.50
CA LEU A 618 -11.70 19.63 8.97
C LEU A 618 -12.67 19.92 10.12
N THR A 619 -13.82 19.24 10.17
CA THR A 619 -14.90 19.56 11.13
C THR A 619 -15.09 18.53 12.25
N GLN A 620 -14.75 17.26 12.04
CA GLN A 620 -15.07 16.16 12.96
C GLN A 620 -13.86 15.54 13.67
N SER A 621 -12.65 16.03 13.42
CA SER A 621 -11.47 15.55 14.15
C SER A 621 -11.59 15.85 15.65
N ARG A 622 -11.05 14.96 16.50
CA ARG A 622 -11.05 15.18 17.96
C ARG A 622 -10.37 16.50 18.33
N ASN A 623 -9.32 16.87 17.61
CA ASN A 623 -8.63 18.16 17.81
C ASN A 623 -9.49 19.37 17.47
N ALA A 624 -10.43 19.25 16.53
CA ALA A 624 -11.37 20.30 16.18
C ALA A 624 -12.54 20.39 17.19
N THR A 625 -13.03 19.24 17.69
CA THR A 625 -14.34 19.16 18.36
C THR A 625 -14.31 18.91 19.87
N GLU A 626 -13.29 18.23 20.41
CA GLU A 626 -13.26 17.84 21.83
C GLU A 626 -12.40 18.79 22.68
N THR A 627 -13.01 19.43 23.69
CA THR A 627 -12.32 20.37 24.58
C THR A 627 -11.31 19.72 25.54
N ASN A 628 -11.59 18.49 26.01
CA ASN A 628 -10.78 17.85 27.06
C ASN A 628 -9.68 16.92 26.52
N ASP A 629 -9.90 16.32 25.35
CA ASP A 629 -9.02 15.31 24.77
C ASP A 629 -8.43 15.71 23.40
N GLY A 630 -8.89 16.81 22.84
CA GLY A 630 -8.39 17.44 21.62
C GLY A 630 -7.52 18.66 21.91
N LYS A 631 -6.72 19.05 20.91
CA LYS A 631 -5.89 20.25 20.93
C LYS A 631 -6.07 21.01 19.63
N LYS A 632 -6.72 22.18 19.67
CA LYS A 632 -7.05 22.98 18.48
C LYS A 632 -5.83 23.37 17.65
N GLU A 633 -4.68 23.57 18.28
CA GLU A 633 -3.43 23.88 17.59
C GLU A 633 -2.94 22.74 16.67
N PHE A 634 -3.37 21.50 16.92
CA PHE A 634 -3.07 20.32 16.10
C PHE A 634 -4.21 19.93 15.14
N ALA A 635 -5.33 20.65 15.13
CA ALA A 635 -6.44 20.35 14.23
C ALA A 635 -5.99 20.47 12.76
N VAL A 636 -6.51 19.59 11.91
CA VAL A 636 -6.24 19.62 10.46
C VAL A 636 -6.68 20.99 9.91
N LYS A 637 -5.76 21.70 9.28
CA LYS A 637 -6.01 23.03 8.69
C LYS A 637 -6.24 23.00 7.19
N LYS A 638 -5.84 21.91 6.54
CA LYS A 638 -5.95 21.72 5.10
C LYS A 638 -6.07 20.23 4.84
N PHE A 639 -6.99 19.86 3.96
CA PHE A 639 -7.14 18.49 3.51
C PHE A 639 -6.02 18.14 2.51
N ALA A 640 -5.44 16.94 2.64
CA ALA A 640 -4.37 16.51 1.74
C ALA A 640 -4.91 16.37 0.30
N SER A 641 -4.28 17.05 -0.65
CA SER A 641 -4.68 17.02 -2.06
C SER A 641 -4.43 15.66 -2.71
N LEU A 642 -5.12 15.38 -3.82
CA LEU A 642 -4.85 14.20 -4.65
C LEU A 642 -3.44 14.29 -5.28
N TYR A 643 -3.10 15.47 -5.81
CA TYR A 643 -1.84 15.74 -6.50
C TYR A 643 -0.90 16.61 -5.68
N SER A 644 0.39 16.26 -5.65
CA SER A 644 1.40 16.90 -4.79
C SER A 644 1.56 18.39 -5.07
N CYS A 645 1.42 18.83 -6.33
CA CYS A 645 1.39 20.24 -6.74
C CYS A 645 0.42 21.12 -5.96
N ASN A 646 -0.70 20.56 -5.48
CA ASN A 646 -1.69 21.30 -4.69
C ASN A 646 -1.40 21.31 -3.18
N ASP A 647 -0.24 20.79 -2.74
CA ASP A 647 0.18 20.71 -1.33
C ASP A 647 1.63 21.16 -1.15
N SER A 648 1.80 22.47 -1.06
CA SER A 648 3.10 23.10 -0.85
C SER A 648 3.82 22.63 0.41
N ALA A 649 3.11 22.32 1.50
CA ALA A 649 3.75 21.85 2.73
C ALA A 649 4.43 20.49 2.52
N TYR A 650 3.74 19.57 1.83
CA TYR A 650 4.31 18.29 1.44
C TYR A 650 5.49 18.46 0.46
N LEU A 651 5.30 19.23 -0.62
CA LEU A 651 6.33 19.43 -1.64
C LEU A 651 7.58 20.12 -1.10
N ASP A 652 7.42 21.17 -0.29
CA ASP A 652 8.54 21.88 0.32
C ASP A 652 9.36 20.94 1.20
N ARG A 653 8.70 20.07 1.95
CA ARG A 653 9.38 19.08 2.78
C ARG A 653 10.10 18.05 1.92
N LEU A 654 9.41 17.44 0.96
CA LEU A 654 9.97 16.46 0.04
C LEU A 654 11.21 17.02 -0.68
N ALA A 655 11.13 18.25 -1.20
CA ALA A 655 12.20 18.92 -1.92
C ALA A 655 13.38 19.32 -1.03
N LYS A 656 13.17 19.57 0.27
CA LYS A 656 14.24 19.90 1.23
C LYS A 656 14.83 18.66 1.91
N PHE A 657 14.23 17.49 1.74
CA PHE A 657 14.56 16.35 2.56
C PHE A 657 15.93 15.76 2.23
N VAL A 658 16.13 15.29 1.00
CA VAL A 658 17.41 14.75 0.53
C VAL A 658 17.86 15.54 -0.69
N THR A 659 18.68 16.56 -0.45
CA THR A 659 19.28 17.39 -1.51
C THR A 659 20.79 17.21 -1.52
N ASP A 660 21.43 17.70 -2.58
CA ASP A 660 22.90 17.75 -2.66
C ASP A 660 23.53 18.74 -1.66
N ASN A 661 22.71 19.51 -0.93
CA ASN A 661 23.18 20.41 0.13
C ASN A 661 23.48 19.65 1.44
N LYS A 662 24.53 20.08 2.15
CA LYS A 662 24.91 19.57 3.48
C LYS A 662 23.97 20.01 4.60
N ASP A 663 23.20 21.08 4.40
CA ASP A 663 22.26 21.62 5.39
C ASP A 663 20.80 21.19 5.14
N ASP A 664 20.59 20.08 4.44
CA ASP A 664 19.24 19.56 4.17
C ASP A 664 18.58 18.91 5.40
N GLU A 665 17.25 18.72 5.36
CA GLU A 665 16.51 18.21 6.53
C GLU A 665 17.02 16.82 6.95
N PHE A 666 17.41 15.97 5.99
CA PHE A 666 18.03 14.68 6.28
C PHE A 666 19.33 14.80 7.09
N SER A 667 20.26 15.67 6.68
CA SER A 667 21.55 15.85 7.36
C SER A 667 21.35 16.44 8.75
N VAL A 668 20.44 17.41 8.89
CA VAL A 668 20.06 18.00 10.18
C VAL A 668 19.45 16.93 11.12
N ASN A 669 18.57 16.07 10.60
CA ASN A 669 17.91 15.00 11.36
C ASN A 669 18.87 13.85 11.74
N ARG A 670 20.08 13.83 11.18
CA ARG A 670 21.13 12.85 11.48
C ARG A 670 22.24 13.35 12.37
N ASP A 671 22.37 14.67 12.49
CA ASP A 671 23.40 15.28 13.33
C ASP A 671 23.24 14.79 14.79
N PRO A 672 24.26 14.15 15.38
CA PRO A 672 24.15 13.57 16.72
C PRO A 672 23.83 14.59 17.82
N GLU A 673 24.34 15.82 17.70
CA GLU A 673 24.10 16.88 18.68
C GLU A 673 22.65 17.35 18.62
N ASN A 674 22.13 17.60 17.42
CA ASN A 674 20.73 17.96 17.19
C ASN A 674 19.78 16.86 17.66
N VAL A 675 20.07 15.59 17.31
CA VAL A 675 19.24 14.45 17.72
C VAL A 675 19.22 14.32 19.24
N GLU A 676 20.37 14.40 19.91
CA GLU A 676 20.42 14.30 21.37
C GLU A 676 19.71 15.47 22.06
N ALA A 677 19.88 16.69 21.54
CA ALA A 677 19.17 17.87 22.03
C ALA A 677 17.64 17.71 21.92
N LEU A 678 17.13 17.27 20.76
CA LEU A 678 15.70 17.01 20.55
C LEU A 678 15.19 15.90 21.47
N ARG A 679 15.95 14.80 21.63
CA ARG A 679 15.56 13.69 22.51
C ARG A 679 15.45 14.15 23.97
N LYS A 680 16.39 14.98 24.43
CA LYS A 680 16.36 15.57 25.78
C LYS A 680 15.18 16.52 25.96
N GLU A 681 14.94 17.42 25.01
CA GLU A 681 13.83 18.37 25.03
C GLU A 681 12.47 17.64 25.10
N GLN A 682 12.31 16.61 24.27
CA GLN A 682 11.07 15.85 24.12
C GLN A 682 10.91 14.71 25.14
N LYS A 683 11.86 14.55 26.07
CA LYS A 683 11.87 13.53 27.12
C LYS A 683 11.73 12.10 26.58
N LEU A 684 12.43 11.81 25.49
CA LEU A 684 12.48 10.49 24.86
C LEU A 684 13.45 9.55 25.61
N GLY A 685 13.40 8.26 25.31
CA GLY A 685 14.34 7.24 25.80
C GLY A 685 13.75 6.22 26.77
N ARG A 686 12.64 6.52 27.44
CA ARG A 686 12.02 5.61 28.42
C ARG A 686 11.61 4.27 27.81
N VAL A 687 10.91 4.31 26.67
CA VAL A 687 10.39 3.10 26.02
C VAL A 687 11.51 2.21 25.48
N PRO A 688 12.47 2.72 24.66
CA PRO A 688 13.60 1.92 24.20
C PRO A 688 14.44 1.34 25.34
N SER A 689 14.71 2.13 26.39
CA SER A 689 15.49 1.65 27.55
C SER A 689 14.79 0.50 28.27
N LYS A 690 13.47 0.59 28.44
CA LYS A 690 12.67 -0.48 29.02
C LYS A 690 12.73 -1.73 28.15
N LEU A 691 12.49 -1.61 26.85
CA LEU A 691 12.53 -2.75 25.92
C LEU A 691 13.90 -3.40 25.89
N ALA A 692 14.98 -2.62 25.80
CA ALA A 692 16.33 -3.15 25.87
C ALA A 692 16.58 -3.92 27.18
N LYS A 693 16.12 -3.39 28.33
CA LYS A 693 16.24 -4.08 29.63
C LYS A 693 15.46 -5.39 29.67
N ASP A 694 14.23 -5.41 29.12
CA ASP A 694 13.37 -6.60 29.13
C ASP A 694 14.01 -7.78 28.36
N TYR A 695 14.93 -7.49 27.43
CA TYR A 695 15.60 -8.48 26.57
C TYR A 695 17.10 -8.65 26.84
N LYS A 696 17.69 -7.88 27.76
CA LYS A 696 19.11 -7.95 28.12
C LYS A 696 19.35 -9.13 29.08
N ARG A 697 19.74 -10.30 28.56
CA ARG A 697 20.13 -11.47 29.35
C ARG A 697 21.31 -12.21 28.76
#